data_AF-A0A965KLK7-F1
#
_entry.id   AF-A0A965KLK7-F1
#
_cell.length_a   1.000
_cell.length_b   1.000
_cell.length_c   1.000
_cell.angle_alpha   90.00
_cell.angle_beta   90.00
_cell.angle_gamma   90.00
#
_symmetry.space_group_name_H-M   'P 1'
#
loop_
_entity.id
_entity.type
_entity.pdbx_description
1 polymer ?
#
loop_
_entity_poly.entity_id
_entity_poly.type
_entity_poly.pdbx_seq_one_letter_code
_entity_poly.pdbx_strand_id
1 'polypeptide(L)'
;MLLRLSLLCLFTLRLAAAESYDVVVYGGTAAGVIAAVQAKKMGKSVVIVGPDKHLGGLSSGGLGFTDSGDKSVIGGLSRNFYHRVWQYYQQPETWVHQQREAFGNKGQGTVAMDQDERTMWIFEPSVAEKVFEDFVKEFAIPVRRDEWLDRAKGVRLADGRIAEITMLSGKSFAGKMFIDATYEGDLMAAAGVSYHVGREANATYGEKHNGSQVGVLHHRHHFGVLKSPIDPYVIPGDPKSGVIARVSTIAPAPKGEADHRVQAYCFRMCLTNVPENRIPFTAPAGYDPKQYEVLARAYAAGWKETFGKFDLIPNGKTDTNNHGGFSFDNIGYNYDYPEASYERRKEIVKEHETYQKGLLYFICTDPRVPADVREKMNNWGLPKDEFKDNGNWSHQIYVREARRMVGAFVMTENELTKDKPTPQTVGMGSYMIDSHNTQRYVTPEGHVQNEGDIGVSPRGPYEIAYGSLVPKKGQAANLLVPVACSASHIAYGSIRMEPVFMILGQSAATAAAMAIDGKLAVQDVPYAALKARLLADGQVLSKAVDLSKYPAESDDHAAAPRLPGITVDDGDAKLQGDWTESQAGKGFIGEGYRHDGKGAKGPMTATFSAKLAKAGRYEVFLAVVPNANRATNAKVRIIHAAGQTDLTVNLSKGPADHLVSLGTYAFTDEAEAGVMISNEGASGYVVIDAVNWQAR
;
A
#
# COMPACT_ATOMS: atom_id res chain seq x y z
N MET A 1 -74.14 -27.41 24.18
CA MET A 1 -73.42 -26.14 24.43
C MET A 1 -72.08 -26.48 25.06
N LEU A 2 -71.03 -26.52 24.24
CA LEU A 2 -69.66 -26.83 24.66
C LEU A 2 -68.93 -25.53 25.04
N LEU A 3 -68.40 -25.49 26.27
CA LEU A 3 -67.52 -24.45 26.79
C LEU A 3 -66.12 -24.66 26.19
N ARG A 4 -65.63 -23.73 25.37
CA ARG A 4 -64.23 -23.70 24.92
C ARG A 4 -63.45 -22.71 25.80
N LEU A 5 -62.54 -23.27 26.59
CA LEU A 5 -61.49 -22.56 27.31
C LEU A 5 -60.39 -22.19 26.29
N SER A 6 -60.22 -20.91 25.99
CA SER A 6 -59.11 -20.41 25.18
C SER A 6 -57.92 -20.12 26.09
N LEU A 7 -56.89 -20.97 26.02
CA LEU A 7 -55.60 -20.82 26.67
C LEU A 7 -54.86 -19.64 26.00
N LEU A 8 -54.68 -18.53 26.72
CA LEU A 8 -53.88 -17.39 26.28
C LEU A 8 -52.39 -17.69 26.58
N CYS A 9 -51.66 -18.24 25.61
CA CYS A 9 -50.20 -18.34 25.70
C CYS A 9 -49.57 -16.95 25.56
N LEU A 10 -49.28 -16.29 26.68
CA LEU A 10 -48.37 -15.14 26.71
C LEU A 10 -46.94 -15.62 26.39
N PHE A 11 -46.52 -15.47 25.13
CA PHE A 11 -45.10 -15.42 24.79
C PHE A 11 -44.53 -14.12 25.36
N THR A 12 -43.96 -14.19 26.56
CA THR A 12 -43.06 -13.14 27.04
C THR A 12 -41.76 -13.27 26.23
N LEU A 13 -41.54 -12.38 25.25
CA LEU A 13 -40.20 -12.16 24.73
C LEU A 13 -39.34 -11.69 25.90
N ARG A 14 -38.57 -12.61 26.51
CA ARG A 14 -37.43 -12.21 27.34
C ARG A 14 -36.42 -11.57 26.40
N LEU A 15 -36.36 -10.23 26.40
CA LEU A 15 -35.16 -9.52 25.98
C LEU A 15 -33.99 -10.14 26.74
N ALA A 16 -33.06 -10.78 26.03
CA ALA A 16 -31.85 -11.31 26.64
C ALA A 16 -31.10 -10.12 27.27
N ALA A 17 -30.71 -10.24 28.54
CA ALA A 17 -29.93 -9.21 29.20
C ALA A 17 -28.59 -9.03 28.48
N ALA A 18 -28.15 -7.78 28.32
CA ALA A 18 -26.87 -7.48 27.66
C ALA A 18 -25.70 -8.17 28.39
N GLU A 19 -24.76 -8.74 27.63
CA GLU A 19 -23.50 -9.19 28.21
C GLU A 19 -22.70 -7.96 28.66
N SER A 20 -22.15 -7.96 29.87
CA SER A 20 -21.44 -6.80 30.42
C SER A 20 -19.94 -7.07 30.55
N TYR A 21 -19.13 -6.13 30.06
CA TYR A 21 -17.67 -6.17 30.14
C TYR A 21 -17.12 -4.80 30.57
N ASP A 22 -15.87 -4.74 31.02
CA ASP A 22 -15.19 -3.46 31.24
C ASP A 22 -14.89 -2.78 29.91
N VAL A 23 -14.39 -3.54 28.93
CA VAL A 23 -14.06 -3.07 27.58
C VAL A 23 -14.82 -3.89 26.54
N VAL A 24 -15.49 -3.24 25.60
CA VAL A 24 -16.08 -3.89 24.41
C VAL A 24 -15.30 -3.45 23.19
N VAL A 25 -14.63 -4.39 22.52
CA VAL A 25 -13.91 -4.14 21.27
C VAL A 25 -14.81 -4.53 20.11
N TYR A 26 -15.17 -3.56 19.27
CA TYR A 26 -15.92 -3.80 18.03
C TYR A 26 -14.95 -3.93 16.85
N GLY A 27 -14.85 -5.13 16.27
CA GLY A 27 -13.93 -5.45 15.17
C GLY A 27 -12.80 -6.42 15.56
N GLY A 28 -12.59 -7.44 14.74
CA GLY A 28 -11.61 -8.53 14.88
C GLY A 28 -10.31 -8.31 14.10
N THR A 29 -9.98 -7.08 13.72
CA THR A 29 -8.71 -6.71 13.06
C THR A 29 -7.51 -6.97 13.98
N ALA A 30 -6.29 -6.86 13.44
CA ALA A 30 -5.07 -6.95 14.24
C ALA A 30 -5.09 -5.96 15.43
N ALA A 31 -5.57 -4.72 15.23
CA ALA A 31 -5.75 -3.75 16.32
C ALA A 31 -6.71 -4.24 17.39
N GLY A 32 -7.84 -4.84 16.99
CA GLY A 32 -8.88 -5.31 17.91
C GLY A 32 -8.39 -6.43 18.82
N VAL A 33 -7.67 -7.41 18.25
CA VAL A 33 -7.07 -8.50 19.03
C VAL A 33 -6.02 -7.96 20.00
N ILE A 34 -5.11 -7.10 19.54
CA ILE A 34 -4.08 -6.52 20.39
C ILE A 34 -4.67 -5.64 21.50
N ALA A 35 -5.71 -4.86 21.21
CA ALA A 35 -6.43 -4.07 22.21
C ALA A 35 -7.03 -4.98 23.30
N ALA A 36 -7.68 -6.09 22.92
CA ALA A 36 -8.25 -7.03 23.87
C ALA A 36 -7.19 -7.72 24.74
N VAL A 37 -6.07 -8.13 24.15
CA VAL A 37 -4.92 -8.67 24.90
C VAL A 37 -4.41 -7.66 25.92
N GLN A 38 -4.23 -6.40 25.52
CA GLN A 38 -3.76 -5.36 26.43
C GLN A 38 -4.77 -5.10 27.57
N ALA A 39 -6.07 -5.06 27.27
CA ALA A 39 -7.11 -4.91 28.28
C ALA A 39 -7.04 -6.05 29.33
N LYS A 40 -6.86 -7.30 28.89
CA LYS A 40 -6.64 -8.46 29.79
C LYS A 40 -5.38 -8.32 30.62
N LYS A 41 -4.26 -7.89 30.02
CA LYS A 41 -2.99 -7.64 30.74
C LYS A 41 -3.10 -6.54 31.79
N MET A 42 -4.07 -5.63 31.64
CA MET A 42 -4.40 -4.59 32.61
C MET A 42 -5.55 -4.98 33.57
N GLY A 43 -5.90 -6.27 33.61
CA GLY A 43 -6.88 -6.81 34.56
C GLY A 43 -8.33 -6.44 34.25
N LYS A 44 -8.65 -6.05 33.02
CA LYS A 44 -10.03 -5.72 32.60
C LYS A 44 -10.71 -6.92 31.96
N SER A 45 -12.00 -7.08 32.22
CA SER A 45 -12.84 -7.97 31.42
C SER A 45 -13.07 -7.36 30.04
N VAL A 46 -12.99 -8.18 28.99
CA VAL A 46 -13.08 -7.69 27.61
C VAL A 46 -13.73 -8.74 26.73
N VAL A 47 -14.45 -8.29 25.71
CA VAL A 47 -15.00 -9.09 24.61
C VAL A 47 -14.60 -8.47 23.28
N ILE A 48 -14.32 -9.32 22.29
CA ILE A 48 -14.26 -8.91 20.88
C ILE A 48 -15.60 -9.31 20.25
N VAL A 49 -16.26 -8.36 19.58
CA VAL A 49 -17.50 -8.58 18.84
C VAL A 49 -17.40 -7.89 17.49
N GLY A 50 -17.87 -8.50 16.41
CA GLY A 50 -17.80 -7.84 15.11
C GLY A 50 -18.20 -8.74 13.94
N PRO A 51 -18.22 -8.17 12.72
CA PRO A 51 -18.60 -8.90 11.51
C PRO A 51 -17.58 -10.01 11.15
N ASP A 52 -16.36 -9.92 11.69
CA ASP A 52 -15.25 -10.80 11.35
C ASP A 52 -15.50 -12.25 11.75
N LYS A 53 -15.30 -13.16 10.79
CA LYS A 53 -15.28 -14.62 11.02
C LYS A 53 -13.89 -15.12 11.34
N HIS A 54 -12.87 -14.50 10.77
CA HIS A 54 -11.44 -14.77 10.97
C HIS A 54 -10.79 -13.56 11.63
N LEU A 55 -9.86 -13.79 12.55
CA LEU A 55 -9.16 -12.69 13.23
C LEU A 55 -7.93 -12.24 12.47
N GLY A 56 -7.56 -10.97 12.64
CA GLY A 56 -6.29 -10.42 12.16
C GLY A 56 -6.40 -9.46 10.98
N GLY A 57 -7.60 -9.27 10.43
CA GLY A 57 -7.83 -8.32 9.34
C GLY A 57 -6.95 -8.63 8.12
N LEU A 58 -6.25 -7.63 7.58
CA LEU A 58 -5.41 -7.81 6.40
C LEU A 58 -4.19 -8.68 6.65
N SER A 59 -3.65 -8.71 7.88
CA SER A 59 -2.52 -9.57 8.23
C SER A 59 -2.84 -11.06 7.98
N SER A 60 -4.07 -11.49 8.31
CA SER A 60 -4.59 -12.83 7.98
C SER A 60 -5.36 -12.90 6.67
N GLY A 61 -5.66 -11.75 6.07
CA GLY A 61 -6.41 -11.59 4.83
C GLY A 61 -5.54 -11.46 3.57
N GLY A 62 -4.24 -11.76 3.63
CA GLY A 62 -3.36 -11.78 2.46
C GLY A 62 -2.23 -10.77 2.47
N LEU A 63 -2.19 -9.83 3.40
CA LEU A 63 -1.06 -8.92 3.61
C LEU A 63 0.02 -9.62 4.45
N GLY A 64 0.72 -10.54 3.81
CA GLY A 64 1.80 -11.33 4.39
C GLY A 64 3.17 -10.67 4.25
N PHE A 65 3.36 -9.80 3.27
CA PHE A 65 4.59 -9.05 3.04
C PHE A 65 4.45 -7.68 3.69
N THR A 66 4.83 -7.58 4.96
CA THR A 66 4.49 -6.44 5.82
C THR A 66 5.09 -5.14 5.29
N ASP A 67 4.21 -4.20 4.95
CA ASP A 67 4.53 -2.82 4.66
C ASP A 67 5.11 -2.14 5.91
N SER A 68 6.43 -1.94 5.92
CA SER A 68 7.17 -1.37 7.04
C SER A 68 8.30 -0.47 6.56
N GLY A 69 8.51 0.65 7.25
CA GLY A 69 9.69 1.48 7.07
C GLY A 69 10.76 1.09 8.08
N ASP A 70 11.07 2.00 8.99
CA ASP A 70 11.93 1.72 10.14
C ASP A 70 11.24 0.75 11.11
N LYS A 71 11.72 -0.50 11.18
CA LYS A 71 11.16 -1.53 12.06
C LYS A 71 11.46 -1.30 13.53
N SER A 72 12.48 -0.50 13.85
CA SER A 72 12.88 -0.29 15.25
C SER A 72 11.86 0.55 16.04
N VAL A 73 10.89 1.17 15.37
CA VAL A 73 9.80 1.88 16.04
C VAL A 73 8.58 1.01 16.30
N ILE A 74 8.64 -0.27 15.91
CA ILE A 74 7.59 -1.26 16.18
C ILE A 74 7.91 -1.97 17.49
N GLY A 75 7.17 -1.61 18.54
CA GLY A 75 7.35 -2.11 19.90
C GLY A 75 6.14 -2.89 20.44
N GLY A 76 6.17 -3.16 21.74
CA GLY A 76 5.05 -3.71 22.50
C GLY A 76 4.48 -5.03 21.94
N LEU A 77 3.15 -5.13 21.97
CA LEU A 77 2.42 -6.31 21.49
C LEU A 77 2.47 -6.45 19.96
N SER A 78 2.61 -5.35 19.22
CA SER A 78 2.85 -5.40 17.77
C SER A 78 4.15 -6.15 17.46
N ARG A 79 5.27 -5.80 18.13
CA ARG A 79 6.52 -6.57 18.04
C ARG A 79 6.34 -8.02 18.50
N ASN A 80 5.53 -8.27 19.53
CA ASN A 80 5.27 -9.62 20.02
C ASN A 80 4.57 -10.51 18.98
N PHE A 81 3.65 -9.96 18.19
CA PHE A 81 3.06 -10.66 17.04
C PHE A 81 4.14 -11.16 16.08
N TYR A 82 5.02 -10.27 15.60
CA TYR A 82 6.11 -10.66 14.69
C TYR A 82 7.15 -11.59 15.32
N HIS A 83 7.33 -11.54 16.64
CA HIS A 83 8.13 -12.51 17.38
C HIS A 83 7.49 -13.91 17.37
N ARG A 84 6.16 -14.00 17.56
CA ARG A 84 5.43 -15.27 17.50
C ARG A 84 5.43 -15.86 16.10
N VAL A 85 5.30 -15.03 15.06
CA VAL A 85 5.50 -15.45 13.66
C VAL A 85 6.91 -16.01 13.48
N TRP A 86 7.94 -15.33 13.98
CA TRP A 86 9.31 -15.85 13.94
C TRP A 86 9.42 -17.21 14.63
N GLN A 87 8.87 -17.37 15.84
CA GLN A 87 8.87 -18.64 16.59
C GLN A 87 8.18 -19.78 15.83
N TYR A 88 7.10 -19.48 15.10
CA TYR A 88 6.43 -20.44 14.23
C TYR A 88 7.43 -20.98 13.19
N TYR A 89 8.06 -20.10 12.43
CA TYR A 89 8.98 -20.47 11.37
C TYR A 89 10.36 -20.99 11.83
N GLN A 90 10.63 -21.04 13.14
CA GLN A 90 11.79 -21.76 13.66
C GLN A 90 11.60 -23.29 13.64
N GLN A 91 10.37 -23.76 13.53
CA GLN A 91 10.02 -25.18 13.54
C GLN A 91 10.19 -25.76 12.13
N PRO A 92 11.06 -26.78 11.92
CA PRO A 92 11.31 -27.35 10.60
C PRO A 92 10.05 -27.82 9.85
N GLU A 93 9.05 -28.32 10.57
CA GLU A 93 7.78 -28.82 10.05
C GLU A 93 6.89 -27.74 9.42
N THR A 94 7.15 -26.45 9.69
CA THR A 94 6.38 -25.34 9.10
C THR A 94 6.79 -25.04 7.65
N TRP A 95 7.91 -25.59 7.20
CA TRP A 95 8.46 -25.42 5.86
C TRP A 95 8.04 -26.58 4.96
N VAL A 96 6.75 -26.61 4.60
CA VAL A 96 6.10 -27.74 3.94
C VAL A 96 6.44 -27.85 2.45
N HIS A 97 6.59 -26.72 1.76
CA HIS A 97 6.78 -26.68 0.29
C HIS A 97 8.15 -26.16 -0.16
N GLN A 98 8.98 -25.74 0.78
CA GLN A 98 10.34 -25.28 0.49
C GLN A 98 11.22 -25.53 1.71
N GLN A 99 12.53 -25.63 1.52
CA GLN A 99 13.46 -25.58 2.66
C GLN A 99 13.58 -24.14 3.19
N ARG A 100 13.75 -23.98 4.50
CA ARG A 100 13.89 -22.67 5.14
C ARG A 100 15.00 -21.83 4.51
N GLU A 101 16.15 -22.45 4.26
CA GLU A 101 17.34 -21.79 3.72
C GLU A 101 17.12 -21.30 2.28
N ALA A 102 16.19 -21.92 1.55
CA ALA A 102 15.86 -21.58 0.18
C ALA A 102 14.95 -20.34 0.05
N PHE A 103 14.33 -19.87 1.13
CA PHE A 103 13.43 -18.70 1.08
C PHE A 103 14.15 -17.39 0.72
N GLY A 104 15.45 -17.30 1.01
CA GLY A 104 16.29 -16.17 0.57
C GLY A 104 16.25 -14.92 1.46
N ASN A 105 15.49 -14.92 2.56
CA ASN A 105 15.49 -13.90 3.63
C ASN A 105 15.41 -12.41 3.19
N LYS A 106 14.69 -12.11 2.11
CA LYS A 106 14.54 -10.74 1.56
C LYS A 106 13.15 -10.18 1.81
N GLY A 107 13.06 -8.91 2.16
CA GLY A 107 11.82 -8.13 2.24
C GLY A 107 11.94 -6.74 1.64
N GLN A 108 11.01 -5.84 1.94
CA GLN A 108 11.03 -4.45 1.46
C GLN A 108 12.16 -3.68 2.15
N GLY A 109 13.33 -3.58 1.49
CA GLY A 109 14.49 -2.85 2.01
C GLY A 109 15.08 -3.39 3.32
N THR A 110 14.64 -4.57 3.77
CA THR A 110 14.96 -5.18 5.06
C THR A 110 15.00 -6.71 4.95
N VAL A 111 15.49 -7.39 5.99
CA VAL A 111 15.42 -8.86 6.06
C VAL A 111 14.00 -9.34 6.38
N ALA A 112 13.61 -10.47 5.81
CA ALA A 112 12.31 -11.10 6.06
C ALA A 112 12.20 -11.65 7.49
N MET A 113 13.26 -12.35 7.92
CA MET A 113 13.43 -13.03 9.18
C MET A 113 14.72 -12.51 9.82
N ASP A 114 14.53 -11.70 10.86
CA ASP A 114 15.61 -11.09 11.63
C ASP A 114 15.97 -12.01 12.80
N GLN A 115 17.18 -12.57 12.78
CA GLN A 115 17.65 -13.48 13.82
C GLN A 115 18.04 -12.74 15.11
N ASP A 116 18.59 -11.54 14.97
CA ASP A 116 19.10 -10.75 16.09
C ASP A 116 17.91 -10.16 16.86
N GLU A 117 16.93 -9.61 16.14
CA GLU A 117 15.69 -9.11 16.73
C GLU A 117 14.67 -10.22 17.01
N ARG A 118 14.87 -11.43 16.49
CA ARG A 118 13.94 -12.55 16.60
C ARG A 118 12.53 -12.19 16.13
N THR A 119 12.43 -11.54 14.97
CA THR A 119 11.16 -11.12 14.37
C THR A 119 11.07 -11.59 12.93
N MET A 120 9.86 -11.83 12.44
CA MET A 120 9.63 -12.21 11.05
C MET A 120 8.47 -11.40 10.49
N TRP A 121 8.74 -10.71 9.38
CA TRP A 121 7.90 -9.67 8.79
C TRP A 121 7.19 -10.13 7.51
N ILE A 122 7.51 -11.35 7.08
CA ILE A 122 6.93 -11.96 5.90
C ILE A 122 6.38 -13.32 6.29
N PHE A 123 5.10 -13.58 6.04
CA PHE A 123 4.43 -14.77 6.55
C PHE A 123 3.21 -15.13 5.71
N GLU A 124 2.77 -16.38 5.86
CA GLU A 124 1.53 -16.87 5.26
C GLU A 124 0.30 -16.35 6.03
N PRO A 125 -0.84 -16.10 5.35
CA PRO A 125 -2.04 -15.56 5.98
C PRO A 125 -2.56 -16.45 7.12
N SER A 126 -2.59 -17.77 6.92
CA SER A 126 -2.97 -18.74 7.95
C SER A 126 -2.09 -18.69 9.21
N VAL A 127 -0.82 -18.32 9.08
CA VAL A 127 0.10 -18.18 10.22
C VAL A 127 -0.24 -16.94 11.04
N ALA A 128 -0.54 -15.82 10.39
CA ALA A 128 -1.00 -14.62 11.07
C ALA A 128 -2.31 -14.89 11.84
N GLU A 129 -3.30 -15.52 11.18
CA GLU A 129 -4.56 -15.90 11.81
C GLU A 129 -4.31 -16.78 13.05
N LYS A 130 -3.46 -17.80 12.92
CA LYS A 130 -3.10 -18.68 14.03
C LYS A 130 -2.53 -17.91 15.22
N VAL A 131 -1.63 -16.94 15.00
CA VAL A 131 -1.06 -16.14 16.09
C VAL A 131 -2.14 -15.32 16.81
N PHE A 132 -3.10 -14.76 16.09
CA PHE A 132 -4.22 -14.03 16.72
C PHE A 132 -5.17 -14.95 17.49
N GLU A 133 -5.48 -16.14 16.96
CA GLU A 133 -6.26 -17.15 17.69
C GLU A 133 -5.53 -17.65 18.94
N ASP A 134 -4.21 -17.84 18.86
CA ASP A 134 -3.38 -18.22 20.00
C ASP A 134 -3.43 -17.14 21.10
N PHE A 135 -3.36 -15.85 20.75
CA PHE A 135 -3.55 -14.74 21.70
C PHE A 135 -4.92 -14.81 22.38
N VAL A 136 -5.99 -14.96 21.60
CA VAL A 136 -7.35 -15.03 22.15
C VAL A 136 -7.50 -16.20 23.12
N LYS A 137 -6.95 -17.37 22.77
CA LYS A 137 -6.96 -18.57 23.60
C LYS A 137 -6.15 -18.39 24.88
N GLU A 138 -4.91 -17.89 24.76
CA GLU A 138 -3.99 -17.67 25.88
C GLU A 138 -4.58 -16.73 26.93
N PHE A 139 -5.24 -15.65 26.49
CA PHE A 139 -5.82 -14.65 27.39
C PHE A 139 -7.30 -14.91 27.72
N ALA A 140 -7.85 -16.04 27.29
CA ALA A 140 -9.26 -16.43 27.45
C ALA A 140 -10.21 -15.26 27.11
N ILE A 141 -10.04 -14.70 25.93
CA ILE A 141 -10.84 -13.58 25.41
C ILE A 141 -12.08 -14.15 24.72
N PRO A 142 -13.30 -13.84 25.19
CA PRO A 142 -14.51 -14.16 24.44
C PRO A 142 -14.52 -13.43 23.10
N VAL A 143 -14.82 -14.16 22.02
CA VAL A 143 -15.03 -13.60 20.68
C VAL A 143 -16.44 -13.93 20.22
N ARG A 144 -17.14 -12.94 19.67
CA ARG A 144 -18.47 -13.05 19.09
C ARG A 144 -18.37 -12.70 17.61
N ARG A 145 -18.20 -13.73 16.79
CA ARG A 145 -17.98 -13.65 15.34
C ARG A 145 -19.30 -13.52 14.59
N ASP A 146 -19.24 -12.93 13.39
CA ASP A 146 -20.40 -12.72 12.52
C ASP A 146 -21.53 -11.92 13.20
N GLU A 147 -21.15 -10.99 14.07
CA GLU A 147 -22.05 -10.10 14.80
C GLU A 147 -21.95 -8.68 14.24
N TRP A 148 -22.99 -8.27 13.52
CA TRP A 148 -23.02 -7.01 12.79
C TRP A 148 -23.72 -5.94 13.62
N LEU A 149 -23.10 -4.78 13.85
CA LEU A 149 -23.73 -3.67 14.58
C LEU A 149 -25.04 -3.24 13.92
N ASP A 150 -26.12 -3.07 14.68
CA ASP A 150 -27.28 -2.33 14.19
C ASP A 150 -26.89 -0.84 14.13
N ARG A 151 -26.36 -0.39 13.00
CA ARG A 151 -25.86 0.99 12.84
C ARG A 151 -26.95 2.05 12.94
N ALA A 152 -28.21 1.68 12.74
CA ALA A 152 -29.32 2.63 12.75
C ALA A 152 -29.82 2.94 14.16
N LYS A 153 -29.82 1.95 15.07
CA LYS A 153 -30.41 2.08 16.41
C LYS A 153 -29.71 1.28 17.50
N GLY A 154 -28.62 0.59 17.18
CA GLY A 154 -27.91 -0.30 18.09
C GLY A 154 -26.99 0.40 19.07
N VAL A 155 -26.66 1.68 18.87
CA VAL A 155 -25.82 2.42 19.82
C VAL A 155 -26.69 3.21 20.79
N ARG A 156 -26.67 2.82 22.07
CA ARG A 156 -27.38 3.55 23.13
C ARG A 156 -26.41 4.41 23.92
N LEU A 157 -26.57 5.72 23.80
CA LEU A 157 -25.84 6.71 24.61
C LEU A 157 -26.60 7.01 25.92
N ALA A 158 -25.86 7.20 27.01
CA ALA A 158 -26.33 7.72 28.29
C ALA A 158 -25.27 8.70 28.83
N ASP A 159 -25.67 9.93 29.14
CA ASP A 159 -24.79 10.99 29.68
C ASP A 159 -23.51 11.19 28.86
N GLY A 160 -23.63 11.17 27.53
CA GLY A 160 -22.50 11.34 26.60
C GLY A 160 -21.54 10.14 26.54
N ARG A 161 -21.91 8.98 27.10
CA ARG A 161 -21.15 7.72 27.04
C ARG A 161 -21.97 6.66 26.32
N ILE A 162 -21.31 5.79 25.57
CA ILE A 162 -21.94 4.56 25.05
C ILE A 162 -22.21 3.66 26.26
N ALA A 163 -23.46 3.31 26.49
CA ALA A 163 -23.84 2.38 27.54
C ALA A 163 -23.86 0.93 27.01
N GLU A 164 -24.30 0.76 25.76
CA GLU A 164 -24.54 -0.53 25.14
C GLU A 164 -24.49 -0.42 23.62
N ILE A 165 -24.03 -1.50 22.98
CA ILE A 165 -24.15 -1.72 21.54
C ILE A 165 -24.99 -2.98 21.26
N THR A 166 -25.92 -2.90 20.31
CA THR A 166 -26.79 -4.00 19.89
C THR A 166 -26.49 -4.41 18.46
N MET A 167 -26.37 -5.71 18.23
CA MET A 167 -26.12 -6.31 16.93
C MET A 167 -27.44 -6.58 16.19
N LEU A 168 -27.39 -6.76 14.87
CA LEU A 168 -28.54 -7.17 14.05
C LEU A 168 -29.11 -8.53 14.46
N SER A 169 -28.32 -9.37 15.12
CA SER A 169 -28.78 -10.63 15.73
C SER A 169 -29.69 -10.43 16.94
N GLY A 170 -29.77 -9.20 17.48
CA GLY A 170 -30.48 -8.86 18.72
C GLY A 170 -29.63 -9.03 19.98
N LYS A 171 -28.38 -9.52 19.88
CA LYS A 171 -27.46 -9.57 21.02
C LYS A 171 -26.97 -8.17 21.39
N SER A 172 -26.92 -7.89 22.69
CA SER A 172 -26.45 -6.60 23.23
C SER A 172 -25.22 -6.77 24.11
N PHE A 173 -24.32 -5.79 24.06
CA PHE A 173 -23.07 -5.75 24.80
C PHE A 173 -22.93 -4.41 25.52
N ALA A 174 -22.96 -4.44 26.85
CA ALA A 174 -22.73 -3.29 27.71
C ALA A 174 -21.24 -3.19 28.09
N GLY A 175 -20.73 -1.96 28.17
CA GLY A 175 -19.31 -1.69 28.37
C GLY A 175 -19.06 -0.43 29.19
N LYS A 176 -17.97 -0.38 29.96
CA LYS A 176 -17.50 0.88 30.54
C LYS A 176 -16.75 1.70 29.50
N MET A 177 -15.99 1.03 28.63
CA MET A 177 -15.28 1.59 27.49
C MET A 177 -15.55 0.78 26.22
N PHE A 178 -15.48 1.46 25.08
CA PHE A 178 -15.66 0.89 23.76
C PHE A 178 -14.45 1.23 22.89
N ILE A 179 -14.04 0.29 22.04
CA ILE A 179 -12.98 0.49 21.06
C ILE A 179 -13.53 0.09 19.70
N ASP A 180 -13.59 1.04 18.76
CA ASP A 180 -13.91 0.76 17.36
C ASP A 180 -12.62 0.41 16.61
N ALA A 181 -12.39 -0.88 16.44
CA ALA A 181 -11.23 -1.44 15.76
C ALA A 181 -11.57 -1.95 14.35
N THR A 182 -12.68 -1.48 13.75
CA THR A 182 -13.04 -1.81 12.36
C THR A 182 -12.32 -0.92 11.36
N TYR A 183 -12.12 -1.41 10.13
CA TYR A 183 -11.58 -0.57 9.04
C TYR A 183 -12.56 0.53 8.63
N GLU A 184 -13.85 0.31 8.88
CA GLU A 184 -14.96 1.17 8.42
C GLU A 184 -15.35 2.26 9.40
N GLY A 185 -15.02 2.10 10.69
CA GLY A 185 -15.41 3.03 11.75
C GLY A 185 -16.92 3.11 11.97
N ASP A 186 -17.61 1.97 11.88
CA ASP A 186 -19.07 1.93 11.95
C ASP A 186 -19.61 2.25 13.35
N LEU A 187 -18.91 1.86 14.41
CA LEU A 187 -19.33 2.15 15.78
C LEU A 187 -19.14 3.64 16.10
N MET A 188 -18.01 4.24 15.70
CA MET A 188 -17.82 5.68 15.91
C MET A 188 -18.87 6.52 15.16
N ALA A 189 -19.22 6.13 13.94
CA ALA A 189 -20.22 6.81 13.15
C ALA A 189 -21.61 6.69 13.79
N ALA A 190 -22.00 5.47 14.20
CA ALA A 190 -23.28 5.21 14.86
C ALA A 190 -23.38 5.86 16.27
N ALA A 191 -22.24 6.14 16.92
CA ALA A 191 -22.17 6.89 18.17
C ALA A 191 -22.24 8.42 17.98
N GLY A 192 -22.37 8.92 16.75
CA GLY A 192 -22.46 10.35 16.44
C GLY A 192 -21.12 11.10 16.54
N VAL A 193 -19.99 10.38 16.48
CA VAL A 193 -18.66 11.01 16.37
C VAL A 193 -18.49 11.63 14.98
N SER A 194 -17.89 12.80 14.90
CA SER A 194 -17.60 13.45 13.62
C SER A 194 -16.52 12.69 12.83
N TYR A 195 -16.67 12.60 11.51
CA TYR A 195 -15.70 11.96 10.61
C TYR A 195 -15.69 12.61 9.23
N HIS A 196 -14.65 12.31 8.45
CA HIS A 196 -14.56 12.57 7.02
C HIS A 196 -14.73 11.26 6.21
N VAL A 197 -15.19 11.42 4.97
CA VAL A 197 -15.12 10.43 3.88
C VAL A 197 -14.62 11.17 2.65
N GLY A 198 -13.81 10.51 1.83
CA GLY A 198 -13.21 11.11 0.65
C GLY A 198 -11.88 11.80 0.95
N ARG A 199 -11.53 12.83 0.17
CA ARG A 199 -10.28 13.60 0.31
C ARG A 199 -10.60 15.04 0.70
N GLU A 200 -9.94 15.54 1.73
CA GLU A 200 -9.98 16.97 2.06
C GLU A 200 -9.10 17.76 1.10
N ALA A 201 -9.41 19.04 0.88
CA ALA A 201 -8.57 19.92 0.08
C ALA A 201 -7.25 20.23 0.81
N ASN A 202 -6.19 20.53 0.06
CA ASN A 202 -4.90 21.00 0.59
C ASN A 202 -5.07 22.16 1.57
N ALA A 203 -5.96 23.10 1.25
CA ALA A 203 -6.24 24.28 2.09
C ALA A 203 -6.87 23.93 3.45
N THR A 204 -7.46 22.74 3.63
CA THR A 204 -8.15 22.33 4.87
C THR A 204 -7.18 22.29 6.06
N TYR A 205 -5.98 21.74 5.83
CA TYR A 205 -4.96 21.55 6.87
C TYR A 205 -3.61 22.17 6.52
N GLY A 206 -3.51 22.85 5.37
CA GLY A 206 -2.26 23.40 4.85
C GLY A 206 -1.31 22.29 4.42
N GLU A 207 -1.81 21.30 3.68
CA GLU A 207 -1.07 20.15 3.16
C GLU A 207 -0.73 20.37 1.68
N LYS A 208 0.24 19.62 1.16
CA LYS A 208 0.69 19.74 -0.23
C LYS A 208 0.11 18.63 -1.11
N HIS A 209 0.01 17.42 -0.55
CA HIS A 209 -0.32 16.21 -1.30
C HIS A 209 -1.73 15.68 -1.02
N ASN A 210 -2.54 16.41 -0.26
CA ASN A 210 -3.94 16.04 -0.02
C ASN A 210 -4.84 16.44 -1.21
N GLY A 211 -6.09 15.99 -1.20
CA GLY A 211 -7.04 16.27 -2.28
C GLY A 211 -6.72 15.55 -3.58
N SER A 212 -7.28 16.04 -4.70
CA SER A 212 -6.99 15.48 -6.02
C SER A 212 -5.56 15.72 -6.45
N GLN A 213 -4.95 14.72 -7.09
CA GLN A 213 -3.56 14.74 -7.54
C GLN A 213 -3.48 14.51 -9.05
N VAL A 214 -4.39 15.15 -9.80
CA VAL A 214 -4.38 15.11 -11.26
C VAL A 214 -3.03 15.58 -11.82
N GLY A 215 -2.48 14.81 -12.77
CA GLY A 215 -1.21 15.09 -13.42
C GLY A 215 0.03 14.75 -12.59
N VAL A 216 -0.14 14.18 -11.39
CA VAL A 216 0.95 13.61 -10.60
C VAL A 216 1.17 12.16 -11.02
N LEU A 217 2.42 11.80 -11.26
CA LEU A 217 2.85 10.47 -11.69
C LEU A 217 3.90 9.97 -10.69
N HIS A 218 3.49 9.70 -9.45
CA HIS A 218 4.35 8.99 -8.51
C HIS A 218 4.18 7.48 -8.73
N HIS A 219 5.17 6.71 -8.26
CA HIS A 219 5.26 5.26 -8.48
C HIS A 219 5.10 4.87 -9.95
N ARG A 220 4.98 3.57 -10.25
CA ARG A 220 4.76 3.06 -11.62
C ARG A 220 3.33 2.56 -11.81
N HIS A 221 2.32 3.12 -11.11
CA HIS A 221 0.90 2.74 -11.26
C HIS A 221 0.11 3.64 -12.20
N HIS A 222 0.79 4.17 -13.22
CA HIS A 222 0.23 5.06 -14.25
C HIS A 222 0.59 4.58 -15.66
N PHE A 223 0.00 5.22 -16.69
CA PHE A 223 0.27 4.86 -18.09
C PHE A 223 1.43 5.63 -18.72
N GLY A 224 2.07 6.55 -17.99
CA GLY A 224 3.25 7.31 -18.45
C GLY A 224 4.48 6.46 -18.82
N VAL A 225 4.59 5.23 -18.31
CA VAL A 225 5.70 4.29 -18.62
C VAL A 225 5.53 3.58 -19.98
N LEU A 226 4.41 3.79 -20.67
CA LEU A 226 4.09 3.10 -21.91
C LEU A 226 4.68 3.85 -23.11
N LYS A 227 5.10 3.08 -24.13
CA LYS A 227 5.65 3.65 -25.38
C LYS A 227 4.62 4.44 -26.19
N SER A 228 3.36 4.06 -26.06
CA SER A 228 2.23 4.69 -26.72
C SER A 228 1.10 4.90 -25.73
N PRO A 229 0.41 6.06 -25.77
CA PRO A 229 -0.78 6.28 -24.94
C PRO A 229 -1.90 5.28 -25.23
N ILE A 230 -2.75 5.07 -24.24
CA ILE A 230 -3.93 4.20 -24.37
C ILE A 230 -5.11 5.02 -24.88
N ASP A 231 -5.67 4.62 -26.01
CA ASP A 231 -6.89 5.19 -26.54
C ASP A 231 -8.10 4.80 -25.65
N PRO A 232 -9.00 5.75 -25.30
CA PRO A 232 -10.11 5.51 -24.39
C PRO A 232 -11.39 5.02 -25.08
N TYR A 233 -11.43 4.95 -26.41
CA TYR A 233 -12.65 4.74 -27.17
C TYR A 233 -12.79 3.30 -27.69
N VAL A 234 -14.03 2.86 -27.87
CA VAL A 234 -14.35 1.49 -28.35
C VAL A 234 -13.70 1.24 -29.72
N ILE A 235 -13.82 2.21 -30.62
CA ILE A 235 -13.07 2.27 -31.88
C ILE A 235 -11.94 3.30 -31.67
N PRO A 236 -10.66 2.90 -31.73
CA PRO A 236 -9.54 3.81 -31.54
C PRO A 236 -9.62 5.03 -32.47
N GLY A 237 -9.44 6.22 -31.88
CA GLY A 237 -9.50 7.51 -32.56
C GLY A 237 -10.90 8.05 -32.83
N ASP A 238 -11.97 7.33 -32.48
CA ASP A 238 -13.36 7.79 -32.70
C ASP A 238 -14.11 8.00 -31.36
N PRO A 239 -14.20 9.25 -30.88
CA PRO A 239 -14.96 9.60 -29.68
C PRO A 239 -16.45 9.23 -29.73
N LYS A 240 -17.04 9.09 -30.93
CA LYS A 240 -18.46 8.75 -31.09
C LYS A 240 -18.75 7.28 -30.85
N SER A 241 -17.71 6.43 -30.81
CA SER A 241 -17.85 4.99 -30.56
C SER A 241 -18.15 4.63 -29.10
N GLY A 242 -18.07 5.60 -28.19
CA GLY A 242 -18.22 5.41 -26.74
C GLY A 242 -16.88 5.10 -26.06
N VAL A 243 -16.87 5.16 -24.73
CA VAL A 243 -15.67 4.94 -23.91
C VAL A 243 -15.60 3.48 -23.45
N ILE A 244 -14.39 2.91 -23.45
CA ILE A 244 -14.15 1.52 -23.01
C ILE A 244 -14.42 1.34 -21.50
N ALA A 245 -14.64 0.10 -21.08
CA ALA A 245 -14.94 -0.22 -19.69
C ALA A 245 -13.84 0.26 -18.72
N ARG A 246 -14.25 0.59 -17.50
CA ARG A 246 -13.38 1.01 -16.38
C ARG A 246 -12.55 2.28 -16.65
N VAL A 247 -13.00 3.11 -17.60
CA VAL A 247 -12.53 4.48 -17.82
C VAL A 247 -13.69 5.44 -17.56
N SER A 248 -13.49 6.40 -16.65
CA SER A 248 -14.49 7.40 -16.30
C SER A 248 -14.55 8.50 -17.35
N THR A 249 -15.76 8.89 -17.73
CA THR A 249 -16.03 10.10 -18.55
C THR A 249 -16.08 11.38 -17.72
N ILE A 250 -15.99 11.26 -16.39
CA ILE A 250 -16.02 12.39 -15.45
C ILE A 250 -14.58 12.84 -15.23
N ALA A 251 -14.30 14.13 -15.43
CA ALA A 251 -13.00 14.70 -15.13
C ALA A 251 -12.67 14.61 -13.62
N PRO A 252 -11.39 14.42 -13.25
CA PRO A 252 -10.96 14.56 -11.87
C PRO A 252 -11.15 16.00 -11.38
N ALA A 253 -11.18 16.18 -10.06
CA ALA A 253 -11.17 17.52 -9.49
C ALA A 253 -9.81 18.21 -9.79
N PRO A 254 -9.73 19.54 -9.75
CA PRO A 254 -8.45 20.24 -9.87
C PRO A 254 -7.46 19.78 -8.78
N LYS A 255 -6.16 19.85 -9.10
CA LYS A 255 -5.11 19.43 -8.16
C LYS A 255 -5.22 20.20 -6.83
N GLY A 256 -5.21 19.47 -5.72
CA GLY A 256 -5.32 19.97 -4.35
C GLY A 256 -6.75 20.20 -3.85
N GLU A 257 -7.77 20.02 -4.70
CA GLU A 257 -9.17 20.21 -4.30
C GLU A 257 -9.76 18.96 -3.63
N ALA A 258 -10.76 19.19 -2.78
CA ALA A 258 -11.50 18.13 -2.10
C ALA A 258 -12.41 17.35 -3.06
N ASP A 259 -12.64 16.07 -2.76
CA ASP A 259 -13.72 15.30 -3.37
C ASP A 259 -14.18 14.12 -2.50
N HIS A 260 -15.19 13.40 -2.97
CA HIS A 260 -15.79 12.25 -2.27
C HIS A 260 -15.04 10.93 -2.50
N ARG A 261 -13.99 10.92 -3.32
CA ARG A 261 -13.33 9.69 -3.78
C ARG A 261 -12.38 9.20 -2.69
N VAL A 262 -12.26 7.89 -2.55
CA VAL A 262 -11.26 7.25 -1.68
C VAL A 262 -10.33 6.39 -2.53
N GLN A 263 -9.14 6.12 -2.02
CA GLN A 263 -8.16 5.29 -2.73
C GLN A 263 -8.72 3.89 -3.03
N ALA A 264 -8.31 3.32 -4.17
CA ALA A 264 -8.88 2.08 -4.68
C ALA A 264 -8.68 0.87 -3.75
N TYR A 265 -9.65 -0.05 -3.77
CA TYR A 265 -9.56 -1.32 -3.05
C TYR A 265 -9.18 -2.47 -3.99
N CYS A 266 -8.63 -3.53 -3.40
CA CYS A 266 -8.32 -4.79 -4.06
C CYS A 266 -8.35 -5.95 -3.05
N PHE A 267 -8.12 -7.18 -3.51
CA PHE A 267 -7.69 -8.27 -2.65
C PHE A 267 -6.16 -8.41 -2.74
N ARG A 268 -5.47 -8.45 -1.59
CA ARG A 268 -4.07 -8.90 -1.52
C ARG A 268 -4.06 -10.41 -1.69
N MET A 269 -3.41 -10.91 -2.73
CA MET A 269 -3.59 -12.30 -3.15
C MET A 269 -2.47 -13.19 -2.66
N CYS A 270 -2.83 -14.21 -1.88
CA CYS A 270 -1.95 -15.35 -1.67
C CYS A 270 -2.02 -16.28 -2.88
N LEU A 271 -0.98 -16.30 -3.73
CA LEU A 271 -0.87 -17.21 -4.87
C LEU A 271 0.28 -18.19 -4.66
N THR A 272 0.19 -19.37 -5.27
CA THR A 272 1.28 -20.38 -5.25
C THR A 272 1.64 -20.85 -6.65
N ASN A 273 2.91 -21.19 -6.83
CA ASN A 273 3.42 -21.89 -8.01
C ASN A 273 3.80 -23.35 -7.73
N VAL A 274 3.50 -23.87 -6.54
CA VAL A 274 3.75 -25.26 -6.14
C VAL A 274 2.68 -26.16 -6.79
N PRO A 275 3.03 -27.05 -7.74
CA PRO A 275 2.04 -27.75 -8.57
C PRO A 275 0.98 -28.54 -7.80
N GLU A 276 1.37 -29.24 -6.75
CA GLU A 276 0.48 -30.04 -5.90
C GLU A 276 -0.43 -29.18 -5.01
N ASN A 277 -0.02 -27.96 -4.67
CA ASN A 277 -0.80 -27.00 -3.87
C ASN A 277 -1.59 -26.00 -4.74
N ARG A 278 -1.48 -26.07 -6.07
CA ARG A 278 -2.06 -25.07 -6.96
C ARG A 278 -3.48 -25.42 -7.41
N ILE A 279 -4.37 -24.44 -7.35
CA ILE A 279 -5.69 -24.41 -7.99
C ILE A 279 -5.62 -23.41 -9.15
N PRO A 280 -5.79 -23.85 -10.42
CA PRO A 280 -5.78 -22.94 -11.56
C PRO A 280 -6.90 -21.90 -11.50
N PHE A 281 -6.66 -20.73 -12.09
CA PHE A 281 -7.69 -19.72 -12.23
C PHE A 281 -8.75 -20.15 -13.24
N THR A 282 -10.01 -19.94 -12.91
CA THR A 282 -11.17 -20.24 -13.77
C THR A 282 -11.96 -18.96 -14.05
N ALA A 283 -12.72 -18.97 -15.14
CA ALA A 283 -13.61 -17.85 -15.47
C ALA A 283 -14.64 -17.67 -14.33
N PRO A 284 -14.74 -16.48 -13.70
CA PRO A 284 -15.82 -16.23 -12.75
C PRO A 284 -17.17 -16.15 -13.47
N ALA A 285 -18.26 -16.36 -12.73
CA ALA A 285 -19.59 -16.08 -13.23
C ALA A 285 -19.70 -14.60 -13.65
N GLY A 286 -20.26 -14.34 -14.84
CA GLY A 286 -20.36 -12.98 -15.38
C GLY A 286 -19.06 -12.43 -15.96
N TYR A 287 -18.04 -13.28 -16.21
CA TYR A 287 -16.81 -12.86 -16.88
C TYR A 287 -17.08 -12.21 -18.24
N ASP A 288 -16.55 -10.99 -18.42
CA ASP A 288 -16.57 -10.24 -19.67
C ASP A 288 -15.15 -9.75 -19.98
N PRO A 289 -14.49 -10.23 -21.05
CA PRO A 289 -13.13 -9.81 -21.39
C PRO A 289 -13.03 -8.32 -21.75
N LYS A 290 -14.14 -7.65 -22.10
CA LYS A 290 -14.15 -6.20 -22.39
C LYS A 290 -13.82 -5.36 -21.16
N GLN A 291 -13.97 -5.90 -19.95
CA GLN A 291 -13.59 -5.23 -18.70
C GLN A 291 -12.07 -5.00 -18.58
N TYR A 292 -11.27 -5.71 -19.38
CA TYR A 292 -9.80 -5.69 -19.36
C TYR A 292 -9.20 -5.09 -20.64
N GLU A 293 -10.02 -4.39 -21.44
CA GLU A 293 -9.57 -3.77 -22.70
C GLU A 293 -8.39 -2.82 -22.50
N VAL A 294 -8.39 -2.04 -21.41
CA VAL A 294 -7.27 -1.15 -21.05
C VAL A 294 -5.96 -1.93 -20.87
N LEU A 295 -6.01 -3.11 -20.22
CA LEU A 295 -4.83 -3.96 -20.03
C LEU A 295 -4.35 -4.57 -21.34
N ALA A 296 -5.27 -5.01 -22.21
CA ALA A 296 -4.93 -5.51 -23.54
C ALA A 296 -4.17 -4.45 -24.36
N ARG A 297 -4.66 -3.19 -24.32
CA ARG A 297 -4.00 -2.06 -24.97
C ARG A 297 -2.65 -1.72 -24.33
N ALA A 298 -2.53 -1.84 -23.00
CA ALA A 298 -1.24 -1.66 -22.31
C ALA A 298 -0.18 -2.67 -22.73
N TYR A 299 -0.54 -3.95 -22.90
CA TYR A 299 0.36 -4.95 -23.46
C TYR A 299 0.75 -4.64 -24.91
N ALA A 300 -0.20 -4.23 -25.74
CA ALA A 300 0.07 -3.81 -27.12
C ALA A 300 1.00 -2.59 -27.19
N ALA A 301 0.90 -1.68 -26.21
CA ALA A 301 1.79 -0.53 -26.03
C ALA A 301 3.15 -0.89 -25.39
N GLY A 302 3.42 -2.17 -25.13
CA GLY A 302 4.72 -2.68 -24.72
C GLY A 302 4.93 -2.83 -23.22
N TRP A 303 3.88 -2.82 -22.40
CA TRP A 303 4.00 -3.10 -20.96
C TRP A 303 4.47 -4.54 -20.69
N LYS A 304 5.44 -4.73 -19.80
CA LYS A 304 6.09 -6.04 -19.52
C LYS A 304 6.19 -6.39 -18.04
N GLU A 305 5.61 -5.58 -17.15
CA GLU A 305 5.88 -5.65 -15.71
C GLU A 305 4.82 -6.44 -14.92
N THR A 306 4.04 -7.32 -15.55
CA THR A 306 2.92 -8.06 -14.92
C THR A 306 3.25 -8.70 -13.57
N PHE A 307 4.49 -9.16 -13.40
CA PHE A 307 4.95 -9.85 -12.19
C PHE A 307 5.73 -8.95 -11.21
N GLY A 308 5.65 -7.62 -11.36
CA GLY A 308 6.40 -6.65 -10.56
C GLY A 308 6.06 -6.62 -9.07
N LYS A 309 4.92 -7.21 -8.67
CA LYS A 309 4.45 -7.33 -7.28
C LYS A 309 3.99 -8.73 -6.92
N PHE A 310 4.70 -9.76 -7.38
CA PHE A 310 4.54 -11.15 -6.92
C PHE A 310 5.55 -11.40 -5.80
N ASP A 311 5.35 -10.73 -4.66
CA ASP A 311 6.32 -10.75 -3.57
C ASP A 311 6.26 -12.10 -2.85
N LEU A 312 7.38 -12.83 -2.85
CA LEU A 312 7.42 -14.19 -2.29
C LEU A 312 7.28 -14.16 -0.76
N ILE A 313 6.42 -15.06 -0.26
CA ILE A 313 6.28 -15.39 1.15
C ILE A 313 6.64 -16.89 1.35
N PRO A 314 6.75 -17.39 2.59
CA PRO A 314 7.13 -18.78 2.83
C PRO A 314 6.30 -19.82 2.05
N ASN A 315 6.88 -21.00 1.87
CA ASN A 315 6.25 -22.17 1.24
C ASN A 315 5.78 -21.99 -0.21
N GLY A 316 6.58 -21.31 -1.04
CA GLY A 316 6.28 -21.17 -2.47
C GLY A 316 4.98 -20.40 -2.73
N LYS A 317 4.66 -19.46 -1.84
CA LYS A 317 3.49 -18.59 -1.94
C LYS A 317 3.93 -17.14 -2.18
N THR A 318 2.96 -16.28 -2.42
CA THR A 318 3.18 -14.84 -2.60
C THR A 318 2.22 -14.03 -1.76
N ASP A 319 2.56 -12.78 -1.52
CA ASP A 319 1.63 -11.69 -1.30
C ASP A 319 1.64 -10.87 -2.59
N THR A 320 0.59 -11.00 -3.40
CA THR A 320 0.49 -10.30 -4.68
C THR A 320 -0.41 -9.08 -4.57
N ASN A 321 0.12 -7.91 -4.97
CA ASN A 321 -0.55 -6.61 -4.89
C ASN A 321 -0.57 -5.88 -6.25
N ASN A 322 -1.17 -4.69 -6.27
CA ASN A 322 -1.26 -3.80 -7.43
C ASN A 322 0.12 -3.42 -8.02
N HIS A 323 0.28 -3.49 -9.35
CA HIS A 323 1.46 -3.05 -10.12
C HIS A 323 1.08 -2.61 -11.53
N GLY A 324 1.60 -1.45 -11.99
CA GLY A 324 1.24 -0.88 -13.30
C GLY A 324 -0.07 -0.08 -13.31
N GLY A 325 -0.40 0.52 -14.46
CA GLY A 325 -1.60 1.36 -14.63
C GLY A 325 -2.95 0.62 -14.65
N PHE A 326 -2.95 -0.69 -14.87
CA PHE A 326 -4.16 -1.52 -14.81
C PHE A 326 -3.83 -2.87 -14.17
N SER A 327 -4.38 -3.12 -12.98
CA SER A 327 -3.99 -4.23 -12.11
C SER A 327 -5.08 -4.51 -11.06
N PHE A 328 -4.73 -5.01 -9.88
CA PHE A 328 -5.67 -5.50 -8.87
C PHE A 328 -6.53 -4.41 -8.24
N ASP A 329 -6.05 -3.16 -8.22
CA ASP A 329 -6.88 -2.03 -7.79
C ASP A 329 -8.07 -1.84 -8.73
N ASN A 330 -9.28 -1.99 -8.19
CA ASN A 330 -10.51 -1.76 -8.93
C ASN A 330 -10.92 -0.29 -8.83
N ILE A 331 -10.13 0.56 -9.50
CA ILE A 331 -10.20 2.02 -9.41
C ILE A 331 -11.61 2.54 -9.68
N GLY A 332 -12.19 3.22 -8.68
CA GLY A 332 -13.47 3.91 -8.79
C GLY A 332 -14.73 3.08 -8.45
N TYR A 333 -14.57 1.84 -8.00
CA TYR A 333 -15.69 0.93 -7.70
C TYR A 333 -15.99 0.79 -6.20
N ASN A 334 -15.35 1.61 -5.35
CA ASN A 334 -15.42 1.52 -3.89
C ASN A 334 -15.92 2.80 -3.19
N TYR A 335 -16.23 3.88 -3.91
CA TYR A 335 -16.53 5.19 -3.30
C TYR A 335 -17.68 5.16 -2.29
N ASP A 336 -18.72 4.38 -2.56
CA ASP A 336 -19.89 4.28 -1.66
C ASP A 336 -19.60 3.42 -0.41
N TYR A 337 -18.56 2.58 -0.45
CA TYR A 337 -18.29 1.57 0.59
C TYR A 337 -18.27 2.12 2.02
N PRO A 338 -17.62 3.28 2.31
CA PRO A 338 -17.53 3.80 3.66
C PRO A 338 -18.91 3.98 4.30
N GLU A 339 -19.89 4.49 3.55
CA GLU A 339 -21.23 4.81 4.06
C GLU A 339 -22.34 3.84 3.65
N ALA A 340 -22.03 2.90 2.76
CA ALA A 340 -22.96 1.90 2.25
C ALA A 340 -23.64 1.05 3.36
N SER A 341 -24.86 0.60 3.07
CA SER A 341 -25.53 -0.46 3.84
C SER A 341 -24.71 -1.77 3.82
N TYR A 342 -25.00 -2.72 4.70
CA TYR A 342 -24.26 -3.99 4.68
C TYR A 342 -24.52 -4.80 3.40
N GLU A 343 -25.74 -4.70 2.85
CA GLU A 343 -26.11 -5.29 1.57
C GLU A 343 -25.30 -4.66 0.44
N ARG A 344 -25.22 -3.32 0.41
CA ARG A 344 -24.45 -2.61 -0.61
C ARG A 344 -22.94 -2.87 -0.49
N ARG A 345 -22.40 -2.99 0.72
CA ARG A 345 -20.99 -3.42 0.91
C ARG A 345 -20.75 -4.83 0.38
N LYS A 346 -21.68 -5.78 0.57
CA LYS A 346 -21.57 -7.14 0.00
C LYS A 346 -21.54 -7.09 -1.53
N GLU A 347 -22.36 -6.26 -2.16
CA GLU A 347 -22.33 -6.06 -3.62
C GLU A 347 -20.98 -5.49 -4.08
N ILE A 348 -20.45 -4.49 -3.38
CA ILE A 348 -19.15 -3.89 -3.70
C ILE A 348 -18.03 -4.93 -3.56
N VAL A 349 -18.02 -5.71 -2.48
CA VAL A 349 -17.05 -6.80 -2.30
C VAL A 349 -17.17 -7.81 -3.44
N LYS A 350 -18.39 -8.15 -3.87
CA LYS A 350 -18.61 -9.08 -4.97
C LYS A 350 -18.13 -8.53 -6.31
N GLU A 351 -18.30 -7.24 -6.58
CA GLU A 351 -17.74 -6.56 -7.76
C GLU A 351 -16.21 -6.70 -7.79
N HIS A 352 -15.54 -6.46 -6.66
CA HIS A 352 -14.06 -6.59 -6.59
C HIS A 352 -13.60 -8.04 -6.74
N GLU A 353 -14.31 -9.00 -6.15
CA GLU A 353 -14.00 -10.42 -6.30
C GLU A 353 -14.14 -10.87 -7.76
N THR A 354 -15.22 -10.46 -8.42
CA THR A 354 -15.52 -10.82 -9.82
C THR A 354 -14.50 -10.18 -10.76
N TYR A 355 -14.20 -8.90 -10.56
CA TYR A 355 -13.17 -8.18 -11.29
C TYR A 355 -11.81 -8.87 -11.19
N GLN A 356 -11.34 -9.15 -9.98
CA GLN A 356 -9.98 -9.63 -9.80
C GLN A 356 -9.82 -11.10 -10.21
N LYS A 357 -10.83 -11.97 -9.98
CA LYS A 357 -10.86 -13.32 -10.55
C LYS A 357 -10.85 -13.29 -12.08
N GLY A 358 -11.64 -12.39 -12.67
CA GLY A 358 -11.70 -12.24 -14.12
C GLY A 358 -10.41 -11.69 -14.70
N LEU A 359 -9.73 -10.78 -14.01
CA LEU A 359 -8.41 -10.27 -14.39
C LEU A 359 -7.37 -11.40 -14.43
N LEU A 360 -7.30 -12.22 -13.38
CA LEU A 360 -6.38 -13.36 -13.31
C LEU A 360 -6.66 -14.35 -14.46
N TYR A 361 -7.94 -14.66 -14.70
CA TYR A 361 -8.34 -15.53 -15.81
C TYR A 361 -8.02 -14.92 -17.19
N PHE A 362 -8.24 -13.61 -17.37
CA PHE A 362 -7.91 -12.87 -18.59
C PHE A 362 -6.41 -12.97 -18.91
N ILE A 363 -5.53 -12.73 -17.92
CA ILE A 363 -4.08 -12.85 -18.07
C ILE A 363 -3.68 -14.28 -18.47
N CYS A 364 -4.36 -15.31 -17.97
CA CYS A 364 -4.08 -16.69 -18.33
C CYS A 364 -4.51 -17.09 -19.75
N THR A 365 -5.55 -16.46 -20.31
CA THR A 365 -6.31 -17.05 -21.43
C THR A 365 -6.50 -16.16 -22.65
N ASP A 366 -6.51 -14.82 -22.51
CA ASP A 366 -6.82 -13.95 -23.65
C ASP A 366 -5.61 -13.87 -24.60
N PRO A 367 -5.77 -14.16 -25.91
CA PRO A 367 -4.67 -14.21 -26.87
C PRO A 367 -3.96 -12.85 -27.07
N ARG A 368 -4.57 -11.73 -26.65
CA ARG A 368 -3.98 -10.38 -26.71
C ARG A 368 -2.95 -10.14 -25.60
N VAL A 369 -2.94 -10.95 -24.54
CA VAL A 369 -1.88 -10.94 -23.52
C VAL A 369 -0.63 -11.62 -24.10
N PRO A 370 0.60 -11.11 -23.95
CA PRO A 370 1.81 -11.73 -24.52
C PRO A 370 1.99 -13.20 -24.10
N ALA A 371 2.45 -14.06 -25.01
CA ALA A 371 2.50 -15.50 -24.80
C ALA A 371 3.35 -15.90 -23.58
N ASP A 372 4.50 -15.26 -23.42
CA ASP A 372 5.41 -15.44 -22.27
C ASP A 372 4.75 -15.06 -20.94
N VAL A 373 3.95 -13.99 -20.94
CA VAL A 373 3.16 -13.58 -19.76
C VAL A 373 2.10 -14.62 -19.44
N ARG A 374 1.33 -15.09 -20.45
CA ARG A 374 0.31 -16.14 -20.24
C ARG A 374 0.92 -17.43 -19.72
N GLU A 375 2.00 -17.90 -20.34
CA GLU A 375 2.69 -19.13 -19.95
C GLU A 375 3.20 -19.05 -18.51
N LYS A 376 3.83 -17.92 -18.14
CA LYS A 376 4.29 -17.69 -16.77
C LYS A 376 3.13 -17.59 -15.78
N MET A 377 2.04 -16.91 -16.13
CA MET A 377 0.87 -16.77 -15.25
C MET A 377 0.16 -18.11 -15.03
N ASN A 378 0.11 -19.00 -16.04
CA ASN A 378 -0.44 -20.35 -15.91
C ASN A 378 0.38 -21.25 -14.97
N ASN A 379 1.57 -20.81 -14.53
CA ASN A 379 2.30 -21.47 -13.46
C ASN A 379 1.84 -21.07 -12.05
N TRP A 380 1.03 -20.02 -11.92
CA TRP A 380 0.46 -19.54 -10.66
C TRP A 380 -1.01 -19.94 -10.51
N GLY A 381 -1.48 -20.00 -9.27
CA GLY A 381 -2.87 -20.29 -8.93
C GLY A 381 -3.17 -20.02 -7.46
N LEU A 382 -4.39 -20.29 -7.04
CA LEU A 382 -4.77 -20.20 -5.62
C LEU A 382 -4.17 -21.40 -4.85
N PRO A 383 -3.63 -21.19 -3.64
CA PRO A 383 -3.14 -22.28 -2.78
C PRO A 383 -4.29 -23.11 -2.21
N LYS A 384 -4.19 -24.45 -2.20
CA LYS A 384 -5.20 -25.35 -1.63
C LYS A 384 -5.27 -25.28 -0.11
N ASP A 385 -4.21 -24.82 0.54
CA ASP A 385 -4.06 -24.82 1.99
C ASP A 385 -4.42 -23.49 2.69
N GLU A 386 -4.59 -22.39 1.95
CA GLU A 386 -5.07 -21.10 2.48
C GLU A 386 -6.56 -20.88 2.17
N PHE A 387 -7.27 -20.17 3.05
CA PHE A 387 -8.67 -19.74 2.88
C PHE A 387 -9.64 -20.87 2.48
N LYS A 388 -9.45 -22.06 3.05
CA LYS A 388 -10.11 -23.31 2.64
C LYS A 388 -11.65 -23.27 2.70
N ASP A 389 -12.21 -22.43 3.55
CA ASP A 389 -13.65 -22.26 3.73
C ASP A 389 -14.26 -21.16 2.85
N ASN A 390 -13.45 -20.47 2.05
CA ASN A 390 -13.87 -19.40 1.15
C ASN A 390 -13.43 -19.65 -0.30
N GLY A 391 -13.39 -20.93 -0.70
CA GLY A 391 -12.98 -21.33 -2.06
C GLY A 391 -11.53 -20.95 -2.38
N ASN A 392 -10.66 -20.94 -1.36
CA ASN A 392 -9.25 -20.54 -1.44
C ASN A 392 -9.03 -19.09 -1.86
N TRP A 393 -10.06 -18.25 -1.72
CA TRP A 393 -10.00 -16.80 -1.93
C TRP A 393 -9.90 -16.07 -0.60
N SER A 394 -9.11 -15.00 -0.54
CA SER A 394 -8.95 -14.20 0.68
C SER A 394 -10.30 -13.78 1.27
N HIS A 395 -10.42 -13.83 2.60
CA HIS A 395 -11.61 -13.40 3.32
C HIS A 395 -11.80 -11.88 3.32
N GLN A 396 -10.72 -11.12 3.12
CA GLN A 396 -10.68 -9.70 3.41
C GLN A 396 -10.43 -8.88 2.13
N ILE A 397 -11.38 -8.01 1.79
CA ILE A 397 -11.11 -6.92 0.85
C ILE A 397 -10.20 -5.91 1.54
N TYR A 398 -9.21 -5.39 0.83
CA TYR A 398 -8.30 -4.38 1.34
C TYR A 398 -8.96 -3.01 1.37
N VAL A 399 -9.72 -2.75 2.44
CA VAL A 399 -10.24 -1.43 2.78
C VAL A 399 -9.06 -0.57 3.24
N ARG A 400 -8.41 0.13 2.29
CA ARG A 400 -7.26 0.99 2.60
C ARG A 400 -7.65 2.23 3.39
N GLU A 401 -8.86 2.70 3.18
CA GLU A 401 -9.39 3.91 3.78
C GLU A 401 -10.91 3.91 3.66
N ALA A 402 -11.61 4.20 4.76
CA ALA A 402 -13.05 4.40 4.74
C ALA A 402 -13.40 5.73 5.43
N ARG A 403 -14.05 5.68 6.60
CA ARG A 403 -14.23 6.87 7.43
C ARG A 403 -12.93 7.16 8.17
N ARG A 404 -12.64 8.45 8.35
CA ARG A 404 -11.56 8.91 9.24
C ARG A 404 -12.16 9.82 10.31
N MET A 405 -11.94 9.50 11.57
CA MET A 405 -12.49 10.30 12.67
C MET A 405 -12.01 11.76 12.58
N VAL A 406 -12.82 12.72 13.01
CA VAL A 406 -12.36 14.09 13.32
C VAL A 406 -12.27 14.20 14.83
N GLY A 407 -11.14 13.73 15.36
CA GLY A 407 -10.89 13.57 16.79
C GLY A 407 -10.45 14.85 17.49
N ALA A 408 -9.89 14.69 18.69
CA ALA A 408 -9.30 15.80 19.45
C ALA A 408 -8.05 16.38 18.76
N PHE A 409 -7.37 15.58 17.93
CA PHE A 409 -6.29 16.00 17.04
C PHE A 409 -6.40 15.27 15.70
N VAL A 410 -6.22 15.96 14.58
CA VAL A 410 -6.17 15.36 13.24
C VAL A 410 -4.70 15.27 12.83
N MET A 411 -4.20 14.05 12.63
CA MET A 411 -2.85 13.86 12.07
C MET A 411 -2.82 14.32 10.61
N THR A 412 -1.82 15.10 10.22
CA THR A 412 -1.69 15.63 8.86
C THR A 412 -0.31 15.32 8.29
N GLU A 413 -0.14 15.55 6.99
CA GLU A 413 1.16 15.48 6.30
C GLU A 413 2.24 16.25 7.07
N ASN A 414 1.90 17.37 7.70
CA ASN A 414 2.83 18.24 8.42
C ASN A 414 3.50 17.54 9.61
N GLU A 415 2.76 16.72 10.37
CA GLU A 415 3.33 15.98 11.50
C GLU A 415 4.18 14.81 11.02
N LEU A 416 3.75 14.14 9.93
CA LEU A 416 4.50 13.04 9.34
C LEU A 416 5.86 13.53 8.83
N THR A 417 5.86 14.62 8.05
CA THR A 417 7.05 15.26 7.44
C THR A 417 7.86 16.13 8.41
N LYS A 418 7.42 16.24 9.67
CA LYS A 418 8.09 16.98 10.77
C LYS A 418 8.15 18.50 10.55
N ASP A 419 7.24 19.03 9.75
CA ASP A 419 7.04 20.47 9.60
C ASP A 419 6.30 21.05 10.82
N LYS A 420 5.54 20.20 11.54
CA LYS A 420 4.92 20.50 12.82
C LYS A 420 5.20 19.40 13.85
N PRO A 421 5.27 19.73 15.15
CA PRO A 421 5.47 18.73 16.19
C PRO A 421 4.21 17.91 16.45
N THR A 422 4.37 16.63 16.78
CA THR A 422 3.27 15.78 17.23
C THR A 422 3.07 15.94 18.75
N PRO A 423 1.87 16.32 19.23
CA PRO A 423 1.61 16.38 20.66
C PRO A 423 1.30 14.98 21.22
N GLN A 424 1.69 14.74 22.47
CA GLN A 424 1.20 13.62 23.28
C GLN A 424 1.26 12.25 22.57
N THR A 425 2.44 11.88 22.08
CA THR A 425 2.64 10.65 21.31
C THR A 425 2.22 9.38 22.04
N VAL A 426 1.50 8.51 21.33
CA VAL A 426 1.10 7.16 21.77
C VAL A 426 1.58 6.07 20.83
N GLY A 427 2.23 6.38 19.73
CA GLY A 427 2.79 5.39 18.83
C GLY A 427 3.66 6.03 17.77
N MET A 428 4.25 5.20 16.93
CA MET A 428 5.12 5.64 15.85
C MET A 428 4.69 4.98 14.54
N GLY A 429 4.78 5.73 13.47
CA GLY A 429 4.74 5.22 12.10
C GLY A 429 6.09 5.43 11.41
N SER A 430 6.31 4.74 10.30
CA SER A 430 7.57 4.87 9.54
C SER A 430 7.45 4.58 8.04
N TYR A 431 6.29 4.13 7.59
CA TYR A 431 6.05 3.86 6.18
C TYR A 431 5.93 5.17 5.39
N MET A 432 6.16 5.11 4.07
CA MET A 432 5.95 6.28 3.24
C MET A 432 4.48 6.73 3.28
N ILE A 433 4.23 7.99 2.94
CA ILE A 433 2.88 8.47 2.63
C ILE A 433 2.48 7.81 1.31
N ASP A 434 1.60 6.82 1.40
CA ASP A 434 1.18 5.95 0.30
C ASP A 434 -0.33 6.02 0.10
N SER A 435 -0.78 6.67 -0.97
CA SER A 435 -2.19 6.74 -1.36
C SER A 435 -2.36 6.23 -2.78
N HIS A 436 -3.18 5.20 -2.98
CA HIS A 436 -3.38 4.59 -4.28
C HIS A 436 -4.23 5.46 -5.23
N ASN A 437 -4.27 5.09 -6.52
CA ASN A 437 -5.14 5.71 -7.51
C ASN A 437 -6.60 5.76 -7.04
N THR A 438 -7.27 6.89 -7.30
CA THR A 438 -8.70 7.06 -6.99
C THR A 438 -9.56 6.96 -8.22
N GLN A 439 -9.13 7.51 -9.37
CA GLN A 439 -9.92 7.56 -10.60
C GLN A 439 -9.09 7.20 -11.84
N ARG A 440 -9.69 6.49 -12.80
CA ARG A 440 -9.17 6.34 -14.18
C ARG A 440 -10.02 7.17 -15.12
N TYR A 441 -9.44 8.08 -15.88
CA TYR A 441 -10.16 9.10 -16.65
C TYR A 441 -9.56 9.32 -18.05
N VAL A 442 -10.28 10.08 -18.87
CA VAL A 442 -9.81 10.56 -20.19
C VAL A 442 -9.14 11.93 -20.02
N THR A 443 -7.86 12.04 -20.37
CA THR A 443 -7.12 13.30 -20.30
C THR A 443 -7.61 14.31 -21.36
N PRO A 444 -7.30 15.61 -21.22
CA PRO A 444 -7.60 16.61 -22.24
C PRO A 444 -7.03 16.28 -23.64
N GLU A 445 -5.91 15.54 -23.68
CA GLU A 445 -5.26 15.06 -24.91
C GLU A 445 -5.99 13.86 -25.53
N GLY A 446 -7.00 13.30 -24.85
CA GLY A 446 -7.84 12.22 -25.34
C GLY A 446 -7.28 10.83 -25.08
N HIS A 447 -6.56 10.61 -23.98
CA HIS A 447 -5.91 9.33 -23.66
C HIS A 447 -6.35 8.85 -22.27
N VAL A 448 -6.20 7.56 -21.96
CA VAL A 448 -6.49 7.04 -20.62
C VAL A 448 -5.35 7.38 -19.67
N GLN A 449 -5.68 7.93 -18.50
CA GLN A 449 -4.74 8.13 -17.39
C GLN A 449 -5.39 7.79 -16.03
N ASN A 450 -4.56 7.43 -15.05
CA ASN A 450 -4.98 7.32 -13.67
C ASN A 450 -4.68 8.62 -12.89
N GLU A 451 -5.53 8.93 -11.93
CA GLU A 451 -5.38 10.02 -10.98
C GLU A 451 -5.33 9.47 -9.55
N GLY A 452 -4.52 10.12 -8.71
CA GLY A 452 -4.13 9.65 -7.40
C GLY A 452 -2.68 9.16 -7.45
N ASP A 453 -2.39 8.09 -6.72
CA ASP A 453 -1.05 7.47 -6.62
C ASP A 453 0.02 8.46 -6.12
N ILE A 454 0.14 8.54 -4.81
CA ILE A 454 1.13 9.36 -4.13
C ILE A 454 2.04 8.47 -3.29
N GLY A 455 3.34 8.59 -3.55
CA GLY A 455 4.42 8.13 -2.69
C GLY A 455 5.27 9.31 -2.26
N VAL A 456 5.22 9.66 -0.97
CA VAL A 456 5.99 10.78 -0.41
C VAL A 456 6.71 10.35 0.86
N SER A 457 7.96 10.78 1.01
CA SER A 457 8.74 10.47 2.20
C SER A 457 8.26 11.23 3.43
N PRO A 458 7.99 10.58 4.58
CA PRO A 458 7.70 11.26 5.85
C PRO A 458 8.96 11.83 6.49
N ARG A 459 10.08 11.87 5.77
CA ARG A 459 11.38 12.30 6.29
C ARG A 459 11.84 11.52 7.54
N GLY A 460 11.67 10.20 7.49
CA GLY A 460 11.99 9.26 8.58
C GLY A 460 10.77 8.91 9.46
N PRO A 461 10.95 8.05 10.48
CA PRO A 461 9.86 7.66 11.37
C PRO A 461 9.23 8.88 12.06
N TYR A 462 7.95 8.80 12.35
CA TYR A 462 7.15 9.92 12.88
C TYR A 462 6.24 9.46 14.03
N GLU A 463 5.86 10.42 14.84
CA GLU A 463 5.08 10.24 16.06
C GLU A 463 3.57 10.36 15.76
N ILE A 464 2.74 9.59 16.46
CA ILE A 464 1.27 9.61 16.34
C ILE A 464 0.65 10.10 17.65
N ALA A 465 -0.16 11.16 17.57
CA ALA A 465 -0.74 11.84 18.73
C ALA A 465 -1.85 11.04 19.41
N TYR A 466 -1.94 11.09 20.74
CA TYR A 466 -3.07 10.50 21.49
C TYR A 466 -4.42 11.05 21.03
N GLY A 467 -4.47 12.34 20.71
CA GLY A 467 -5.67 13.02 20.25
C GLY A 467 -6.26 12.44 18.96
N SER A 468 -5.48 11.65 18.19
CA SER A 468 -5.98 10.97 16.99
C SER A 468 -6.84 9.74 17.30
N LEU A 469 -6.73 9.20 18.53
CA LEU A 469 -7.44 7.99 18.95
C LEU A 469 -8.74 8.29 19.69
N VAL A 470 -8.96 9.55 20.10
CA VAL A 470 -10.12 9.95 20.89
C VAL A 470 -11.01 10.94 20.14
N PRO A 471 -12.34 10.80 20.22
CA PRO A 471 -13.25 11.81 19.71
C PRO A 471 -13.05 13.16 20.40
N LYS A 472 -13.57 14.24 19.77
CA LYS A 472 -13.65 15.56 20.42
C LYS A 472 -14.40 15.45 21.75
N LYS A 473 -14.03 16.30 22.72
CA LYS A 473 -14.75 16.37 24.00
C LYS A 473 -16.23 16.67 23.76
N GLY A 474 -17.10 15.89 24.41
CA GLY A 474 -18.54 15.92 24.19
C GLY A 474 -19.08 14.89 23.17
N GLN A 475 -18.21 14.23 22.41
CA GLN A 475 -18.57 13.10 21.55
C GLN A 475 -18.09 11.80 22.19
N ALA A 476 -18.99 10.96 22.68
CA ALA A 476 -18.70 9.64 23.27
C ALA A 476 -17.47 9.61 24.21
N ALA A 477 -17.66 9.97 25.48
CA ALA A 477 -16.60 10.09 26.50
C ALA A 477 -15.87 8.77 26.85
N ASN A 478 -16.30 7.64 26.29
CA ASN A 478 -15.76 6.31 26.56
C ASN A 478 -15.46 5.49 25.30
N LEU A 479 -15.25 6.16 24.15
CA LEU A 479 -14.92 5.51 22.88
C LEU A 479 -13.50 5.85 22.42
N LEU A 480 -12.74 4.86 21.96
CA LEU A 480 -11.47 5.04 21.24
C LEU A 480 -11.52 4.40 19.84
N VAL A 481 -10.79 4.97 18.89
CA VAL A 481 -10.82 4.58 17.48
C VAL A 481 -9.39 4.42 16.93
N PRO A 482 -8.74 3.25 17.12
CA PRO A 482 -7.38 3.00 16.67
C PRO A 482 -7.20 2.79 15.16
N VAL A 483 -8.24 2.34 14.44
CA VAL A 483 -8.13 1.97 13.02
C VAL A 483 -8.62 3.11 12.13
N ALA A 484 -9.90 3.46 12.20
CA ALA A 484 -10.47 4.65 11.56
C ALA A 484 -10.08 5.97 12.29
N CYS A 485 -8.84 6.02 12.78
CA CYS A 485 -8.30 7.10 13.61
C CYS A 485 -8.30 8.44 12.87
N SER A 486 -8.09 9.51 13.65
CA SER A 486 -8.22 10.87 13.16
C SER A 486 -6.98 11.35 12.42
N ALA A 487 -7.10 11.41 11.09
CA ALA A 487 -6.07 11.87 10.17
C ALA A 487 -6.69 12.45 8.89
N SER A 488 -5.96 13.33 8.20
CA SER A 488 -6.25 13.69 6.80
C SER A 488 -6.12 12.46 5.89
N HIS A 489 -6.74 12.48 4.71
CA HIS A 489 -6.61 11.40 3.72
C HIS A 489 -5.14 11.04 3.46
N ILE A 490 -4.31 12.06 3.21
CA ILE A 490 -2.92 11.83 2.84
C ILE A 490 -2.09 11.26 4.00
N ALA A 491 -2.27 11.77 5.23
CA ALA A 491 -1.55 11.23 6.39
C ALA A 491 -1.98 9.80 6.73
N TYR A 492 -3.27 9.49 6.54
CA TYR A 492 -3.81 8.15 6.74
C TYR A 492 -3.13 7.12 5.83
N GLY A 493 -2.71 7.52 4.63
CA GLY A 493 -1.93 6.69 3.69
C GLY A 493 -0.69 6.04 4.29
N SER A 494 -0.06 6.67 5.29
CA SER A 494 1.06 6.10 6.04
C SER A 494 0.64 5.42 7.35
N ILE A 495 -0.33 5.99 8.08
CA ILE A 495 -0.76 5.49 9.40
C ILE A 495 -1.44 4.12 9.29
N ARG A 496 -2.09 3.82 8.15
CA ARG A 496 -2.94 2.64 7.94
C ARG A 496 -2.25 1.27 7.91
N MET A 497 -0.97 1.19 8.27
CA MET A 497 -0.22 -0.07 8.24
C MET A 497 -0.62 -0.96 9.43
N GLU A 498 -0.81 -2.26 9.19
CA GLU A 498 -1.19 -3.25 10.21
C GLU A 498 -0.31 -3.20 11.49
N PRO A 499 1.03 -3.13 11.42
CA PRO A 499 1.85 -2.97 12.63
C PRO A 499 1.54 -1.70 13.43
N VAL A 500 1.18 -0.60 12.75
CA VAL A 500 0.82 0.67 13.37
C VAL A 500 -0.56 0.54 14.01
N PHE A 501 -1.54 -0.06 13.34
CA PHE A 501 -2.85 -0.36 13.92
C PHE A 501 -2.76 -1.21 15.19
N MET A 502 -1.87 -2.21 15.24
CA MET A 502 -1.59 -2.97 16.46
C MET A 502 -1.05 -2.08 17.59
N ILE A 503 -0.12 -1.16 17.30
CA ILE A 503 0.42 -0.19 18.28
C ILE A 503 -0.71 0.73 18.81
N LEU A 504 -1.54 1.25 17.90
CA LEU A 504 -2.65 2.13 18.26
C LEU A 504 -3.73 1.38 19.05
N GLY A 505 -3.98 0.10 18.73
CA GLY A 505 -4.88 -0.78 19.49
C GLY A 505 -4.42 -1.01 20.92
N GLN A 506 -3.12 -1.31 21.13
CA GLN A 506 -2.54 -1.42 22.47
C GLN A 506 -2.64 -0.09 23.24
N SER A 507 -2.37 1.03 22.56
CA SER A 507 -2.46 2.35 23.16
C SER A 507 -3.88 2.71 23.58
N ALA A 508 -4.86 2.43 22.72
CA ALA A 508 -6.26 2.67 22.98
C ALA A 508 -6.77 1.87 24.19
N ALA A 509 -6.42 0.58 24.27
CA ALA A 509 -6.79 -0.26 25.41
C ALA A 509 -6.12 0.18 26.72
N THR A 510 -4.87 0.67 26.66
CA THR A 510 -4.17 1.20 27.83
C THR A 510 -4.88 2.45 28.37
N ALA A 511 -5.22 3.38 27.49
CA ALA A 511 -6.00 4.56 27.85
C ALA A 511 -7.40 4.21 28.38
N ALA A 512 -8.10 3.25 27.76
CA ALA A 512 -9.39 2.75 28.22
C ALA A 512 -9.31 2.21 29.66
N ALA A 513 -8.33 1.35 29.95
CA ALA A 513 -8.13 0.78 31.27
C ALA A 513 -7.85 1.86 32.33
N MET A 514 -6.99 2.82 32.01
CA MET A 514 -6.69 3.95 32.89
C MET A 514 -7.91 4.86 33.10
N ALA A 515 -8.70 5.10 32.07
CA ALA A 515 -9.93 5.88 32.16
C ALA A 515 -10.97 5.18 33.04
N ILE A 516 -11.06 3.84 32.99
CA ILE A 516 -11.93 3.06 33.89
C ILE A 516 -11.50 3.26 35.35
N ASP A 517 -10.21 3.12 35.64
CA ASP A 517 -9.69 3.19 37.00
C ASP A 517 -9.78 4.60 37.59
N GLY A 518 -9.53 5.61 36.76
CA GLY A 518 -9.67 7.01 37.13
C GLY A 518 -11.10 7.54 37.08
N LYS A 519 -12.07 6.75 36.59
CA LYS A 519 -13.45 7.20 36.27
C LYS A 519 -13.48 8.44 35.37
N LEU A 520 -12.60 8.47 34.38
CA LEU A 520 -12.38 9.60 33.49
C LEU A 520 -13.14 9.45 32.18
N ALA A 521 -13.30 10.54 31.44
CA ALA A 521 -13.47 10.47 30.01
C ALA A 521 -12.14 10.07 29.36
N VAL A 522 -12.17 9.38 28.22
CA VAL A 522 -10.92 9.01 27.51
C VAL A 522 -10.12 10.25 27.10
N GLN A 523 -10.80 11.37 26.82
CA GLN A 523 -10.16 12.65 26.50
C GLN A 523 -9.41 13.27 27.69
N ASP A 524 -9.72 12.86 28.93
CA ASP A 524 -9.17 13.44 30.16
C ASP A 524 -8.11 12.53 30.81
N VAL A 525 -7.66 11.46 30.13
CA VAL A 525 -6.60 10.57 30.62
C VAL A 525 -5.29 11.35 30.78
N PRO A 526 -4.63 11.35 31.97
CA PRO A 526 -3.39 12.08 32.19
C PRO A 526 -2.25 11.54 31.32
N TYR A 527 -1.85 12.32 30.31
CA TYR A 527 -0.86 11.87 29.31
C TYR A 527 0.47 11.42 29.93
N ALA A 528 0.97 12.10 30.97
CA ALA A 528 2.22 11.71 31.62
C ALA A 528 2.19 10.27 32.17
N ALA A 529 1.06 9.88 32.79
CA ALA A 529 0.86 8.53 33.29
C ALA A 529 0.66 7.52 32.13
N LEU A 530 -0.07 7.91 31.08
CA LEU A 530 -0.25 7.07 29.89
C LEU A 530 1.08 6.78 29.21
N LYS A 531 1.88 7.82 28.94
CA LYS A 531 3.23 7.72 28.38
C LYS A 531 4.10 6.76 29.19
N ALA A 532 4.13 6.93 30.53
CA ALA A 532 4.92 6.06 31.40
C ALA A 532 4.49 4.59 31.29
N ARG A 533 3.17 4.33 31.23
CA ARG A 533 2.65 2.97 31.08
C ARG A 533 2.98 2.36 29.72
N LEU A 534 2.81 3.10 28.63
CA LEU A 534 3.10 2.63 27.27
C LEU A 534 4.59 2.28 27.10
N LEU A 535 5.50 3.10 27.63
CA LEU A 535 6.93 2.81 27.64
C LEU A 535 7.24 1.55 28.46
N ALA A 536 6.60 1.39 29.62
CA ALA A 536 6.76 0.19 30.45
C ALA A 536 6.26 -1.09 29.74
N ASP A 537 5.25 -0.98 28.87
CA ASP A 537 4.77 -2.07 28.02
C ASP A 537 5.60 -2.25 26.73
N GLY A 538 6.73 -1.54 26.59
CA GLY A 538 7.68 -1.69 25.50
C GLY A 538 7.28 -0.98 24.20
N GLN A 539 6.33 -0.04 24.23
CA GLN A 539 6.07 0.81 23.07
C GLN A 539 7.20 1.82 22.85
N VAL A 540 7.41 2.16 21.59
CA VAL A 540 8.30 3.26 21.18
C VAL A 540 7.45 4.48 20.90
N LEU A 541 7.75 5.60 21.56
CA LEU A 541 6.95 6.84 21.50
C LEU A 541 7.71 8.04 20.91
N SER A 542 8.99 7.85 20.59
CA SER A 542 9.83 8.87 19.97
C SER A 542 11.08 8.20 19.45
N LYS A 543 11.64 8.69 18.34
CA LYS A 543 12.95 8.28 17.84
C LYS A 543 13.67 9.50 17.28
N ALA A 544 14.94 9.66 17.65
CA ALA A 544 15.77 10.70 17.06
C ALA A 544 15.97 10.42 15.57
N VAL A 545 15.68 11.41 14.73
CA VAL A 545 15.82 11.32 13.27
C VAL A 545 16.92 12.26 12.81
N ASP A 546 17.89 11.70 12.09
CA ASP A 546 18.89 12.47 11.37
C ASP A 546 18.30 12.93 10.03
N LEU A 547 17.82 14.17 9.99
CA LEU A 547 17.19 14.75 8.80
C LEU A 547 18.15 14.84 7.60
N SER A 548 19.46 14.76 7.80
CA SER A 548 20.41 14.71 6.66
C SER A 548 20.26 13.44 5.82
N LYS A 549 19.75 12.36 6.42
CA LYS A 549 19.43 11.10 5.72
C LYS A 549 18.08 11.16 5.00
N TYR A 550 17.29 12.19 5.27
CA TYR A 550 15.95 12.38 4.74
C TYR A 550 15.78 13.83 4.25
N PRO A 551 16.48 14.22 3.17
CA PRO A 551 16.34 15.56 2.61
C PRO A 551 14.87 15.79 2.24
N ALA A 552 14.40 17.02 2.42
CA ALA A 552 13.09 17.42 1.92
C ALA A 552 13.02 17.11 0.42
N GLU A 553 11.87 16.63 -0.04
CA GLU A 553 11.64 16.45 -1.47
C GLU A 553 11.84 17.79 -2.18
N SER A 554 12.76 17.84 -3.14
CA SER A 554 12.75 18.90 -4.14
C SER A 554 11.53 18.68 -5.03
N ASP A 555 10.90 19.74 -5.49
CA ASP A 555 9.77 19.72 -6.44
C ASP A 555 10.15 19.16 -7.85
N ASP A 556 11.18 18.30 -7.92
CA ASP A 556 11.84 17.85 -9.15
C ASP A 556 11.12 16.68 -9.85
N HIS A 557 9.87 16.40 -9.47
CA HIS A 557 8.97 15.61 -10.33
C HIS A 557 8.28 16.47 -11.40
N ALA A 558 8.73 17.71 -11.59
CA ALA A 558 8.58 18.37 -12.87
C ALA A 558 9.18 17.45 -13.95
N ALA A 559 8.38 17.13 -14.98
CA ALA A 559 8.81 16.36 -16.15
C ALA A 559 10.26 16.71 -16.52
N ALA A 560 11.13 15.69 -16.63
CA ALA A 560 12.56 15.86 -16.84
C ALA A 560 12.82 17.03 -17.81
N PRO A 561 13.69 17.99 -17.46
CA PRO A 561 13.93 19.16 -18.31
C PRO A 561 14.31 18.68 -19.70
N ARG A 562 13.52 19.05 -20.73
CA ARG A 562 13.83 18.72 -22.12
C ARG A 562 15.21 19.30 -22.44
N LEU A 563 16.21 18.43 -22.55
CA LEU A 563 17.53 18.82 -23.05
C LEU A 563 17.38 19.28 -24.50
N PRO A 564 18.05 20.37 -24.91
CA PRO A 564 18.10 20.73 -26.33
C PRO A 564 18.74 19.61 -27.15
N GLY A 565 18.33 19.46 -28.40
CA GLY A 565 18.85 18.43 -29.29
C GLY A 565 18.09 17.10 -29.22
N ILE A 566 18.76 16.01 -29.57
CA ILE A 566 18.20 14.65 -29.59
C ILE A 566 18.80 13.88 -28.42
N THR A 567 17.96 13.33 -27.54
CA THR A 567 18.38 12.52 -26.39
C THR A 567 17.92 11.09 -26.58
N VAL A 568 18.81 10.14 -26.28
CA VAL A 568 18.51 8.71 -26.17
C VAL A 568 18.81 8.30 -24.73
N ASP A 569 17.77 7.86 -24.02
CA ASP A 569 17.81 7.39 -22.64
C ASP A 569 18.32 5.94 -22.55
N ASP A 570 18.72 5.47 -21.36
CA ASP A 570 19.22 4.09 -21.20
C ASP A 570 18.12 3.06 -21.46
N GLY A 571 16.85 3.42 -21.27
CA GLY A 571 15.71 2.60 -21.63
C GLY A 571 15.59 2.31 -23.13
N ASP A 572 16.15 3.18 -23.98
CA ASP A 572 16.16 3.06 -25.43
C ASP A 572 17.50 2.57 -26.00
N ALA A 573 18.51 2.37 -25.15
CA ALA A 573 19.81 1.87 -25.56
C ALA A 573 19.78 0.36 -25.91
N LYS A 574 20.60 -0.04 -26.88
CA LYS A 574 20.84 -1.46 -27.18
C LYS A 574 21.85 -2.02 -26.19
N LEU A 575 21.38 -2.88 -25.29
CA LEU A 575 22.19 -3.47 -24.23
C LEU A 575 22.74 -4.85 -24.61
N GLN A 576 23.98 -5.12 -24.23
CA GLN A 576 24.59 -6.44 -24.19
C GLN A 576 25.07 -6.73 -22.77
N GLY A 577 24.65 -7.88 -22.21
CA GLY A 577 24.92 -8.26 -20.83
C GLY A 577 23.81 -7.82 -19.86
N ASP A 578 23.93 -8.27 -18.61
CA ASP A 578 22.87 -8.15 -17.59
C ASP A 578 22.97 -6.86 -16.76
N TRP A 579 22.61 -5.74 -17.39
CA TRP A 579 22.48 -4.44 -16.74
C TRP A 579 21.39 -4.42 -15.66
N THR A 580 21.66 -3.74 -14.55
CA THR A 580 20.71 -3.61 -13.44
C THR A 580 20.17 -2.18 -13.37
N GLU A 581 18.85 -2.02 -13.37
CA GLU A 581 18.18 -0.73 -13.22
C GLU A 581 18.27 -0.21 -11.78
N SER A 582 18.35 1.11 -11.63
CA SER A 582 18.39 1.78 -10.33
C SER A 582 17.85 3.20 -10.41
N GLN A 583 17.26 3.66 -9.31
CA GLN A 583 16.88 5.06 -9.07
C GLN A 583 17.59 5.61 -7.83
N ALA A 584 18.57 4.88 -7.28
CA ALA A 584 19.19 5.22 -6.01
C ALA A 584 20.13 6.45 -6.06
N GLY A 585 20.58 6.80 -7.26
CA GLY A 585 21.40 7.99 -7.53
C GLY A 585 20.51 9.12 -8.07
N LYS A 586 20.92 10.38 -7.91
CA LYS A 586 20.18 11.56 -8.38
C LYS A 586 20.82 12.15 -9.64
N GLY A 587 20.06 12.97 -10.36
CA GLY A 587 20.55 13.71 -11.54
C GLY A 587 20.62 12.88 -12.82
N PHE A 588 19.90 11.75 -12.86
CA PHE A 588 19.71 10.99 -14.10
C PHE A 588 18.65 11.66 -14.99
N ILE A 589 18.69 11.34 -16.29
CA ILE A 589 17.68 11.73 -17.25
C ILE A 589 16.64 10.59 -17.34
N GLY A 590 15.39 10.93 -17.65
CA GLY A 590 14.34 9.92 -17.77
C GLY A 590 13.91 9.34 -16.42
N GLU A 591 13.69 8.03 -16.37
CA GLU A 591 13.04 7.35 -15.24
C GLU A 591 14.03 6.70 -14.26
N GLY A 592 15.32 6.62 -14.58
CA GLY A 592 16.32 5.96 -13.76
C GLY A 592 17.67 5.93 -14.47
N TYR A 593 18.52 4.99 -14.08
CA TYR A 593 19.76 4.67 -14.78
C TYR A 593 20.06 3.19 -14.65
N ARG A 594 21.03 2.68 -15.43
CA ARG A 594 21.50 1.29 -15.31
C ARG A 594 22.95 1.22 -14.88
N HIS A 595 23.31 0.13 -14.20
CA HIS A 595 24.69 -0.16 -13.82
C HIS A 595 25.07 -1.62 -14.06
N ASP A 596 26.37 -1.83 -14.28
CA ASP A 596 26.94 -3.13 -14.65
C ASP A 596 27.13 -4.10 -13.47
N GLY A 597 26.82 -3.67 -12.25
CA GLY A 597 27.05 -4.48 -11.05
C GLY A 597 28.55 -4.67 -10.75
N LYS A 598 29.40 -3.73 -11.17
CA LYS A 598 30.87 -3.78 -11.04
C LYS A 598 31.48 -5.00 -11.73
N GLY A 599 31.00 -5.32 -12.93
CA GLY A 599 31.47 -6.42 -13.76
C GLY A 599 31.17 -7.82 -13.23
N ALA A 600 30.39 -7.97 -12.15
CA ALA A 600 30.11 -9.27 -11.52
C ALA A 600 29.44 -10.29 -12.47
N LYS A 601 28.81 -9.80 -13.54
CA LYS A 601 28.12 -10.64 -14.54
C LYS A 601 28.82 -10.63 -15.91
N GLY A 602 30.12 -10.31 -15.94
CA GLY A 602 30.93 -10.38 -17.15
C GLY A 602 30.93 -9.09 -18.00
N PRO A 603 31.42 -9.18 -19.26
CA PRO A 603 31.52 -8.04 -20.17
C PRO A 603 30.15 -7.49 -20.55
N MET A 604 30.00 -6.17 -20.48
CA MET A 604 28.78 -5.46 -20.82
C MET A 604 29.05 -4.29 -21.74
N THR A 605 28.12 -4.05 -22.66
CA THR A 605 28.10 -2.86 -23.50
C THR A 605 26.69 -2.28 -23.59
N ALA A 606 26.62 -0.97 -23.79
CA ALA A 606 25.38 -0.25 -24.07
C ALA A 606 25.62 0.67 -25.27
N THR A 607 24.79 0.55 -26.30
CA THR A 607 24.90 1.35 -27.52
C THR A 607 23.68 2.25 -27.66
N PHE A 608 23.93 3.56 -27.62
CA PHE A 608 22.96 4.61 -27.86
C PHE A 608 23.03 5.00 -29.33
N SER A 609 21.91 4.90 -30.05
CA SER A 609 21.82 5.22 -31.47
C SER A 609 20.74 6.26 -31.72
N ALA A 610 21.05 7.29 -32.51
CA ALA A 610 20.09 8.32 -32.90
C ALA A 610 20.15 8.62 -34.40
N LYS A 611 18.99 8.79 -35.03
CA LYS A 611 18.89 9.38 -36.37
C LYS A 611 18.83 10.91 -36.26
N LEU A 612 19.86 11.58 -36.75
CA LEU A 612 19.92 13.05 -36.69
C LEU A 612 19.15 13.67 -37.86
N ALA A 613 18.38 14.73 -37.57
CA ALA A 613 17.49 15.35 -38.56
C ALA A 613 18.23 16.14 -39.66
N LYS A 614 19.50 16.50 -39.46
CA LYS A 614 20.34 17.25 -40.40
C LYS A 614 21.80 16.78 -40.28
N ALA A 615 22.52 16.71 -41.38
CA ALA A 615 23.98 16.61 -41.35
C ALA A 615 24.58 17.90 -40.73
N GLY A 616 25.64 17.76 -39.93
CA GLY A 616 26.24 18.90 -39.24
C GLY A 616 27.20 18.53 -38.12
N ARG A 617 27.69 19.55 -37.42
CA ARG A 617 28.50 19.36 -36.19
C ARG A 617 27.57 19.30 -34.99
N TYR A 618 27.76 18.27 -34.17
CA TYR A 618 27.02 18.09 -32.92
C TYR A 618 28.01 17.96 -31.78
N GLU A 619 27.73 18.63 -30.67
CA GLU A 619 28.34 18.29 -29.40
C GLU A 619 27.58 17.13 -28.78
N VAL A 620 28.33 16.12 -28.35
CA VAL A 620 27.79 14.89 -27.79
C VAL A 620 28.00 14.93 -26.29
N PHE A 621 26.92 14.77 -25.54
CA PHE A 621 26.94 14.72 -24.08
C PHE A 621 26.58 13.32 -23.60
N LEU A 622 27.25 12.90 -22.54
CA LEU A 622 26.87 11.74 -21.73
C LEU A 622 26.29 12.26 -20.41
N ALA A 623 25.06 11.90 -20.10
CA ALA A 623 24.49 12.10 -18.78
C ALA A 623 25.14 11.14 -17.79
N VAL A 624 25.53 11.65 -16.62
CA VAL A 624 26.25 10.89 -15.60
C VAL A 624 25.54 10.97 -14.26
N VAL A 625 25.56 9.85 -13.53
CA VAL A 625 25.07 9.75 -12.15
C VAL A 625 26.27 9.57 -11.20
N PRO A 626 26.90 10.67 -10.75
CA PRO A 626 28.21 10.59 -10.11
C PRO A 626 28.14 9.97 -8.72
N ASN A 627 29.08 9.07 -8.42
CA ASN A 627 29.28 8.54 -7.08
C ASN A 627 30.74 8.10 -6.89
N ALA A 628 31.26 8.17 -5.67
CA ALA A 628 32.63 7.74 -5.37
C ALA A 628 32.93 6.27 -5.74
N ASN A 629 31.91 5.42 -5.87
CA ASN A 629 32.07 4.02 -6.28
C ASN A 629 32.05 3.78 -7.81
N ARG A 630 31.88 4.82 -8.64
CA ARG A 630 31.85 4.67 -10.11
C ARG A 630 33.24 4.59 -10.72
N ALA A 631 33.31 4.00 -11.91
CA ALA A 631 34.54 3.89 -12.67
C ALA A 631 35.09 5.29 -13.01
N THR A 632 36.38 5.47 -12.78
CA THR A 632 37.12 6.67 -13.19
C THR A 632 37.60 6.60 -14.64
N ASN A 633 37.45 5.43 -15.27
CA ASN A 633 38.00 5.11 -16.58
C ASN A 633 37.02 4.32 -17.48
N ALA A 634 35.73 4.65 -17.44
CA ALA A 634 34.75 3.99 -18.31
C ALA A 634 35.09 4.24 -19.79
N LYS A 635 35.09 3.18 -20.61
CA LYS A 635 35.39 3.29 -22.04
C LYS A 635 34.15 3.74 -22.80
N VAL A 636 34.29 4.77 -23.62
CA VAL A 636 33.21 5.33 -24.45
C VAL A 636 33.71 5.47 -25.88
N ARG A 637 32.97 4.92 -26.84
CA ARG A 637 33.24 5.01 -28.28
C ARG A 637 32.16 5.84 -28.95
N ILE A 638 32.54 6.87 -29.68
CA ILE A 638 31.66 7.70 -30.49
C ILE A 638 31.82 7.31 -31.96
N ILE A 639 30.72 7.00 -32.64
CA ILE A 639 30.63 6.68 -34.05
C ILE A 639 30.10 7.92 -34.78
N HIS A 640 30.94 8.54 -35.61
CA HIS A 640 30.67 9.81 -36.29
C HIS A 640 31.08 9.76 -37.77
N ALA A 641 30.80 10.80 -38.55
CA ALA A 641 30.98 10.77 -40.02
C ALA A 641 32.43 10.46 -40.46
N ALA A 642 33.42 10.94 -39.71
CA ALA A 642 34.84 10.68 -39.97
C ALA A 642 35.37 9.32 -39.46
N GLY A 643 34.52 8.45 -38.88
CA GLY A 643 34.91 7.17 -38.31
C GLY A 643 34.50 7.01 -36.85
N GLN A 644 35.42 6.52 -36.02
CA GLN A 644 35.16 6.25 -34.60
C GLN A 644 36.25 6.88 -33.72
N THR A 645 35.83 7.44 -32.58
CA THR A 645 36.72 8.01 -31.55
C THR A 645 36.49 7.29 -30.23
N ASP A 646 37.57 6.79 -29.62
CA ASP A 646 37.54 6.13 -28.32
C ASP A 646 38.03 7.09 -27.22
N LEU A 647 37.25 7.19 -26.14
CA LEU A 647 37.49 8.03 -24.98
C LEU A 647 37.45 7.20 -23.69
N THR A 648 38.03 7.79 -22.66
CA THR A 648 37.92 7.32 -21.27
C THR A 648 37.21 8.40 -20.47
N VAL A 649 36.10 8.06 -19.82
CA VAL A 649 35.27 9.00 -19.07
C VAL A 649 35.28 8.66 -17.58
N ASN A 650 35.42 9.69 -16.76
CA ASN A 650 35.33 9.56 -15.31
C ASN A 650 33.87 9.71 -14.88
N LEU A 651 33.25 8.61 -14.43
CA LEU A 651 31.88 8.59 -13.94
C LEU A 651 31.77 8.88 -12.44
N SER A 652 32.88 8.99 -11.71
CA SER A 652 32.86 9.23 -10.26
C SER A 652 32.59 10.68 -9.88
N LYS A 653 32.73 11.61 -10.83
CA LYS A 653 32.56 13.06 -10.68
C LYS A 653 31.91 13.60 -11.96
N GLY A 654 31.09 14.64 -11.85
CA GLY A 654 30.44 15.26 -12.99
C GLY A 654 30.17 16.75 -12.74
N PRO A 655 29.85 17.51 -13.80
CA PRO A 655 29.42 18.89 -13.68
C PRO A 655 28.05 18.99 -12.99
N ALA A 656 27.66 20.20 -12.56
CA ALA A 656 26.44 20.44 -11.78
C ALA A 656 25.15 20.12 -12.56
N ASP A 657 25.20 20.17 -13.89
CA ASP A 657 24.10 19.82 -14.79
C ASP A 657 24.12 18.33 -15.21
N HIS A 658 25.03 17.54 -14.65
CA HIS A 658 25.16 16.10 -14.89
C HIS A 658 25.48 15.71 -16.35
N LEU A 659 25.88 16.65 -17.20
CA LEU A 659 26.21 16.41 -18.61
C LEU A 659 27.70 16.53 -18.89
N VAL A 660 28.36 15.41 -19.14
CA VAL A 660 29.77 15.40 -19.55
C VAL A 660 29.86 15.51 -21.07
N SER A 661 30.48 16.57 -21.57
CA SER A 661 30.79 16.68 -23.00
C SER A 661 31.82 15.63 -23.40
N LEU A 662 31.48 14.84 -24.41
CA LEU A 662 32.37 13.90 -25.09
C LEU A 662 33.09 14.56 -26.27
N GLY A 663 32.80 15.83 -26.55
CA GLY A 663 33.38 16.60 -27.65
C GLY A 663 32.41 16.85 -28.81
N THR A 664 32.88 17.59 -29.81
CA THR A 664 32.10 17.99 -30.98
C THR A 664 32.55 17.23 -32.24
N TYR A 665 31.63 16.51 -32.85
CA TYR A 665 31.89 15.65 -34.02
C TYR A 665 30.96 16.00 -35.17
N ALA A 666 31.38 15.69 -36.40
CA ALA A 666 30.52 15.80 -37.58
C ALA A 666 29.72 14.52 -37.77
N PHE A 667 28.42 14.64 -38.04
CA PHE A 667 27.52 13.52 -38.32
C PHE A 667 26.79 13.75 -39.65
N THR A 668 26.37 12.66 -40.28
CA THR A 668 25.50 12.68 -41.46
C THR A 668 24.04 12.43 -41.05
N ASP A 669 23.10 12.76 -41.92
CA ASP A 669 21.67 12.42 -41.80
C ASP A 669 21.33 11.05 -42.43
N GLU A 670 22.29 10.43 -43.12
CA GLU A 670 22.17 9.11 -43.75
C GLU A 670 22.54 7.95 -42.81
N ALA A 671 23.47 8.15 -41.87
CA ALA A 671 23.93 7.12 -40.92
C ALA A 671 23.50 7.45 -39.49
N GLU A 672 23.27 6.42 -38.67
CA GLU A 672 22.97 6.62 -37.25
C GLU A 672 24.20 7.15 -36.48
N ALA A 673 23.97 8.17 -35.67
CA ALA A 673 24.94 8.63 -34.69
C ALA A 673 24.97 7.63 -33.53
N GLY A 674 26.16 7.14 -33.18
CA GLY A 674 26.32 6.09 -32.18
C GLY A 674 27.24 6.48 -31.03
N VAL A 675 26.87 6.12 -29.80
CA VAL A 675 27.76 6.14 -28.64
C VAL A 675 27.68 4.79 -27.94
N MET A 676 28.81 4.10 -27.79
CA MET A 676 28.90 2.81 -27.11
C MET A 676 29.70 2.95 -25.82
N ILE A 677 29.16 2.46 -24.72
CA ILE A 677 29.80 2.46 -23.39
C ILE A 677 30.11 1.02 -23.00
N SER A 678 31.29 0.76 -22.44
CA SER A 678 31.72 -0.58 -22.01
C SER A 678 32.33 -0.60 -20.61
N ASN A 679 32.12 -1.71 -19.90
CA ASN A 679 32.77 -2.00 -18.62
C ASN A 679 34.14 -2.68 -18.73
N GLU A 680 34.66 -2.88 -19.94
CA GLU A 680 35.96 -3.51 -20.14
C GLU A 680 37.10 -2.73 -19.46
N GLY A 681 37.72 -3.33 -18.44
CA GLY A 681 38.83 -2.73 -17.70
C GLY A 681 38.44 -1.57 -16.77
N ALA A 682 37.15 -1.43 -16.45
CA ALA A 682 36.65 -0.37 -15.59
C ALA A 682 37.12 -0.52 -14.12
N SER A 683 37.48 0.60 -13.49
CA SER A 683 37.99 0.67 -12.12
C SER A 683 36.90 0.60 -11.04
N GLY A 684 35.64 0.69 -11.43
CA GLY A 684 34.48 0.74 -10.55
C GLY A 684 33.19 0.42 -11.31
N TYR A 685 32.04 0.79 -10.76
CA TYR A 685 30.76 0.61 -11.45
C TYR A 685 30.72 1.44 -12.74
N VAL A 686 30.38 0.81 -13.86
CA VAL A 686 29.98 1.54 -15.07
C VAL A 686 28.48 1.76 -15.01
N VAL A 687 28.12 3.04 -15.13
CA VAL A 687 26.73 3.51 -15.16
C VAL A 687 26.45 4.07 -16.54
N ILE A 688 25.23 3.81 -17.01
CA ILE A 688 24.67 4.38 -18.22
C ILE A 688 23.33 5.04 -17.87
N ASP A 689 23.09 6.19 -18.47
CA ASP A 689 21.90 7.02 -18.28
C ASP A 689 21.48 7.50 -19.69
N ALA A 690 21.75 8.73 -20.11
CA ALA A 690 21.40 9.20 -21.45
C ALA A 690 22.58 9.69 -22.28
N VAL A 691 22.42 9.68 -23.61
CA VAL A 691 23.32 10.37 -24.56
C VAL A 691 22.52 11.43 -25.30
N ASN A 692 23.07 12.64 -25.40
CA ASN A 692 22.40 13.77 -26.03
C ASN A 692 23.29 14.41 -27.11
N TRP A 693 22.71 14.64 -28.30
CA TRP A 693 23.36 15.29 -29.44
C TRP A 693 22.78 16.69 -29.65
N GLN A 694 23.60 17.72 -29.43
CA GLN A 694 23.22 19.12 -29.61
C GLN A 694 23.90 19.71 -30.85
N ALA A 695 23.10 20.22 -31.79
CA ALA A 695 23.63 20.89 -32.98
C ALA A 695 24.43 22.14 -32.57
N ARG A 696 25.58 22.35 -33.21
CA ARG A 696 26.48 23.50 -33.00
C ARG A 696 26.49 24.46 -34.18
#